data_AF-A0A1J5KAH3-F1
#
_entry.id   AF-A0A1J5KAH3-F1
#
_cell.length_a   1.000
_cell.length_b   1.000
_cell.length_c   1.000
_cell.angle_alpha   90.00
_cell.angle_beta   90.00
_cell.angle_gamma   90.00
#
_symmetry.space_group_name_H-M   'P 1'
#
loop_
_entity.id
_entity.type
_entity.pdbx_description
1 polymer ?
#
loop_
_entity_poly.entity_id
_entity_poly.type
_entity_poly.pdbx_seq_one_letter_code
_entity_poly.pdbx_strand_id
1 'polypeptide(L)'
;MAKFAEATASVTGISFFMCCSPSFMDNLHRNNIRLLVLKSKSYIEVWDTVLKAILKYLSISILVSLIISIPFIYSVISSSEIDSALKFFPKSDSSAKVDFEAGGLVKKVDFDYFREFSEDKRFNKYIYQNLSEESNGVYEVNKNFDLRILRLNDCKRSRCLQYKVPFSKIPLILTKGLIGIEDYRFLEHHGVDPVSIVRAIYHDLKARKLVQGGSTLTQQLAKNLFYSNEKSFLRKVKEAITAIYLELNFEKSDILQTYFNEVFWGSLNGIRIKGVQSASIIYFGKDVEALKPYEVSILVSMLKGPGYYHPIRRQSRLRKRAEFIYDRLRDLKLYSGARDRWSDEDWSKWKKRLVHLQENPYLEAIYLTSNSDKGTSEYRSYKLILSSKQLLKSKSKVSKNLSVKSVFGSKNKWNTYYSRFERDKKKAIFEERHQIGSTIKPLIYRITMDHGLELDELISPAPITLNLLSGKWTPRESHKVEEEKISFERALRESLNIPIIKAVKEIGYNKVEADLKKIIPSLKIPLSEYPSQLLGAIELSVAGLFQVYGDFLSKECSGKGDILRVLSNPNRTTIKRAVNKQLSKQEFFGKTGTTNNGYDNWFVGHDGHDLFVIWTGYEGVRKGLKKLPLYGSNTSFQIFQDVILHSGKRIGSRNCQF
;
A
#
# COMPACT_ATOMS: atom_id res chain seq x y z
N MET A 1 16.89 62.75 23.20
CA MET A 1 17.17 63.38 21.89
C MET A 1 17.38 64.90 22.05
N ALA A 2 18.39 65.30 22.82
CA ALA A 2 18.87 66.69 22.90
C ALA A 2 20.40 66.76 22.77
N LYS A 3 21.02 65.68 22.25
CA LYS A 3 22.44 65.54 21.92
C LYS A 3 22.65 65.02 20.49
N PHE A 4 21.69 65.26 19.60
CA PHE A 4 21.75 64.86 18.18
C PHE A 4 21.49 66.04 17.21
N ALA A 5 21.33 67.25 17.74
CA ALA A 5 21.16 68.48 16.96
C ALA A 5 22.46 69.29 16.85
N GLU A 6 23.61 68.63 16.99
CA GLU A 6 24.95 69.24 16.92
C GLU A 6 25.79 68.68 15.75
N ALA A 7 25.18 67.91 14.84
CA ALA A 7 25.90 67.22 13.75
C ALA A 7 25.33 67.47 12.33
N THR A 8 24.59 68.55 12.12
CA THR A 8 24.17 68.98 10.77
C THR A 8 24.44 70.47 10.57
N ALA A 9 25.66 70.88 10.90
CA ALA A 9 26.23 72.17 10.50
C ALA A 9 27.47 71.91 9.63
N SER A 10 27.23 71.47 8.40
CA SER A 10 28.17 71.63 7.28
C SER A 10 27.38 71.51 5.99
N VAL A 11 27.63 72.42 5.05
CA VAL A 11 27.00 72.52 3.71
C VAL A 11 25.76 73.42 3.70
N THR A 12 25.99 74.72 3.85
CA THR A 12 25.97 75.68 2.73
C THR A 12 26.46 77.02 3.25
N GLY A 13 27.61 77.47 2.76
CA GLY A 13 28.10 78.81 3.02
C GLY A 13 27.28 79.85 2.28
N ILE A 14 27.12 81.02 2.88
CA ILE A 14 27.36 82.34 2.28
C ILE A 14 27.43 83.33 3.44
N SER A 15 28.60 83.96 3.56
CA SER A 15 28.90 85.06 4.45
C SER A 15 28.31 86.36 3.88
N PHE A 16 27.74 87.22 4.73
CA PHE A 16 27.88 88.67 4.54
C PHE A 16 27.91 89.40 5.89
N PHE A 17 28.95 90.20 6.01
CA PHE A 17 29.29 91.13 7.09
C PHE A 17 28.39 92.38 7.05
N MET A 18 28.04 92.95 8.22
CA MET A 18 28.39 94.32 8.67
C MET A 18 27.36 94.96 9.62
N CYS A 19 27.89 95.32 10.80
CA CYS A 19 27.80 96.61 11.49
C CYS A 19 26.50 97.18 12.13
N CYS A 20 26.73 97.64 13.37
CA CYS A 20 26.17 98.81 14.06
C CYS A 20 25.06 98.67 15.12
N SER A 21 25.55 98.57 16.35
CA SER A 21 25.28 99.41 17.54
C SER A 21 24.00 99.21 18.39
N PRO A 22 24.12 99.35 19.73
CA PRO A 22 23.10 98.92 20.69
C PRO A 22 22.37 100.11 21.30
N SER A 23 21.22 100.50 20.74
CA SER A 23 20.32 101.46 21.41
C SER A 23 18.87 101.40 20.92
N PHE A 24 18.36 100.19 20.70
CA PHE A 24 16.93 99.99 20.38
C PHE A 24 16.42 98.65 20.94
N MET A 25 16.83 98.34 22.18
CA MET A 25 16.75 97.00 22.77
C MET A 25 15.82 96.93 23.97
N ASP A 26 14.65 97.60 23.95
CA ASP A 26 13.71 97.42 25.08
C ASP A 26 12.19 97.50 24.83
N ASN A 27 11.71 97.77 23.60
CA ASN A 27 10.25 97.79 23.37
C ASN A 27 9.71 96.92 22.21
N LEU A 28 10.58 96.32 21.38
CA LEU A 28 10.18 95.39 20.31
C LEU A 28 10.35 93.90 20.68
N HIS A 29 11.05 93.59 21.79
CA HIS A 29 11.33 92.21 22.17
C HIS A 29 10.19 91.51 22.94
N ARG A 30 9.29 92.24 23.63
CA ARG A 30 8.18 91.60 24.38
C ARG A 30 7.01 91.16 23.51
N ASN A 31 6.68 91.89 22.44
CA ASN A 31 5.53 91.56 21.58
C ASN A 31 5.87 90.47 20.54
N ASN A 32 7.06 90.47 19.96
CA ASN A 32 7.46 89.42 19.00
C ASN A 32 7.79 88.08 19.66
N ILE A 33 8.34 88.07 20.88
CA ILE A 33 8.51 86.81 21.65
C ILE A 33 7.16 86.25 22.09
N ARG A 34 6.19 87.10 22.50
CA ARG A 34 4.81 86.65 22.76
C ARG A 34 4.14 86.08 21.51
N LEU A 35 4.30 86.69 20.34
CA LEU A 35 3.74 86.20 19.07
C LEU A 35 4.40 84.91 18.58
N LEU A 36 5.70 84.72 18.76
CA LEU A 36 6.41 83.47 18.46
C LEU A 36 6.07 82.36 19.47
N VAL A 37 5.93 82.68 20.76
CA VAL A 37 5.48 81.73 21.80
C VAL A 37 4.01 81.35 21.59
N LEU A 38 3.13 82.28 21.21
CA LEU A 38 1.72 82.00 20.89
C LEU A 38 1.56 81.20 19.59
N LYS A 39 2.33 81.50 18.54
CA LYS A 39 2.35 80.68 17.30
C LYS A 39 2.97 79.29 17.54
N SER A 40 3.98 79.15 18.41
CA SER A 40 4.54 77.85 18.77
C SER A 40 3.58 77.03 19.64
N LYS A 41 2.85 77.65 20.58
CA LYS A 41 1.78 77.00 21.35
C LYS A 41 0.65 76.51 20.46
N SER A 42 0.21 77.31 19.48
CA SER A 42 -0.85 76.87 18.55
C SER A 42 -0.38 75.76 17.61
N TYR A 43 0.89 75.78 17.17
CA TYR A 43 1.45 74.67 16.40
C TYR A 43 1.56 73.38 17.23
N ILE A 44 2.00 73.47 18.49
CA ILE A 44 2.07 72.32 19.40
C ILE A 44 0.68 71.76 19.68
N GLU A 45 -0.34 72.60 19.89
CA GLU A 45 -1.74 72.17 20.08
C GLU A 45 -2.32 71.49 18.83
N VAL A 46 -2.03 72.02 17.63
CA VAL A 46 -2.45 71.39 16.36
C VAL A 46 -1.76 70.04 16.16
N TRP A 47 -0.45 69.95 16.40
CA TRP A 47 0.28 68.68 16.30
C TRP A 47 -0.15 67.67 17.38
N ASP A 48 -0.48 68.10 18.59
CA ASP A 48 -1.04 67.24 19.65
C ASP A 48 -2.44 66.73 19.28
N THR A 49 -3.27 67.57 18.66
CA THR A 49 -4.60 67.18 18.17
C THR A 49 -4.51 66.19 17.00
N VAL A 50 -3.59 66.43 16.05
CA VAL A 50 -3.31 65.51 14.93
C VAL A 50 -2.72 64.20 15.44
N LEU A 51 -1.80 64.23 16.41
CA LEU A 51 -1.21 63.03 17.00
C LEU A 51 -2.25 62.21 17.77
N LYS A 52 -3.12 62.86 18.56
CA LYS A 52 -4.26 62.19 19.24
C LYS A 52 -5.25 61.59 18.24
N ALA A 53 -5.52 62.27 17.13
CA ALA A 53 -6.36 61.72 16.06
C ALA A 53 -5.70 60.51 15.40
N ILE A 54 -4.41 60.57 15.05
CA ILE A 54 -3.64 59.46 14.49
C ILE A 54 -3.61 58.26 15.45
N LEU A 55 -3.35 58.50 16.74
CA LEU A 55 -3.36 57.46 17.77
C LEU A 55 -4.75 56.84 17.95
N LYS A 56 -5.83 57.64 17.85
CA LYS A 56 -7.22 57.16 17.90
C LYS A 56 -7.58 56.33 16.65
N TYR A 57 -7.15 56.74 15.46
CA TYR A 57 -7.35 55.96 14.24
C TYR A 57 -6.53 54.66 14.27
N LEU A 58 -5.29 54.70 14.77
CA LEU A 58 -4.48 53.51 15.00
C LEU A 58 -5.14 52.57 16.02
N SER A 59 -5.63 53.07 17.14
CA SER A 59 -6.27 52.24 18.16
C SER A 59 -7.58 51.62 17.67
N ILE A 60 -8.42 52.38 16.94
CA ILE A 60 -9.64 51.85 16.28
C ILE A 60 -9.27 50.82 15.21
N SER A 61 -8.25 51.09 14.38
CA SER A 61 -7.78 50.15 13.36
C SER A 61 -7.26 48.85 13.97
N ILE A 62 -6.49 48.94 15.04
CA ILE A 62 -6.01 47.78 15.82
C ILE A 62 -7.19 47.02 16.41
N LEU A 63 -8.17 47.71 17.01
CA LEU A 63 -9.36 47.08 17.60
C LEU A 63 -10.18 46.32 16.54
N VAL A 64 -10.46 46.95 15.39
CA VAL A 64 -11.17 46.32 14.26
C VAL A 64 -10.38 45.15 13.71
N SER A 65 -9.05 45.29 13.58
CA SER A 65 -8.17 44.20 13.16
C SER A 65 -8.19 43.01 14.13
N LEU A 66 -8.19 43.26 15.43
CA LEU A 66 -8.30 42.23 16.47
C LEU A 66 -9.68 41.54 16.44
N ILE A 67 -10.77 42.30 16.29
CA ILE A 67 -12.14 41.77 16.19
C ILE A 67 -12.31 40.85 14.98
N ILE A 68 -11.63 41.12 13.85
CA ILE A 68 -11.69 40.27 12.65
C ILE A 68 -10.70 39.10 12.73
N SER A 69 -9.49 39.32 13.25
CA SER A 69 -8.42 38.32 13.27
C SER A 69 -8.63 37.23 14.32
N ILE A 70 -9.18 37.54 15.49
CA ILE A 70 -9.39 36.55 16.56
C ILE A 70 -10.40 35.46 16.12
N PRO A 71 -11.61 35.79 15.60
CA PRO A 71 -12.52 34.78 15.08
C PRO A 71 -11.93 33.99 13.90
N PHE A 72 -11.13 34.64 13.05
CA PHE A 72 -10.47 33.97 11.94
C PHE A 72 -9.42 32.96 12.43
N ILE A 73 -8.57 33.33 13.40
CA ILE A 73 -7.58 32.44 14.02
C ILE A 73 -8.30 31.28 14.72
N TYR A 74 -9.33 31.57 15.51
CA TYR A 74 -10.13 30.55 16.17
C TYR A 74 -10.77 29.59 15.17
N SER A 75 -11.35 30.11 14.07
CA SER A 75 -11.90 29.31 12.99
C SER A 75 -10.85 28.41 12.34
N VAL A 76 -9.64 28.91 12.10
CA VAL A 76 -8.53 28.11 11.54
C VAL A 76 -8.12 26.97 12.49
N ILE A 77 -8.00 27.25 13.79
CA ILE A 77 -7.58 26.26 14.79
C ILE A 77 -8.69 25.21 15.01
N SER A 78 -9.93 25.63 15.25
CA SER A 78 -11.06 24.73 15.50
C SER A 78 -11.47 23.87 14.30
N SER A 79 -11.25 24.36 13.07
CA SER A 79 -11.53 23.59 11.85
C SER A 79 -10.46 22.55 11.53
N SER A 80 -9.31 22.61 12.19
CA SER A 80 -8.23 21.66 11.97
C SER A 80 -8.21 20.69 13.15
N GLU A 81 -8.26 19.39 12.87
CA GLU A 81 -8.19 18.31 13.88
C GLU A 81 -6.77 18.22 14.51
N ILE A 82 -6.18 19.36 14.90
CA ILE A 82 -4.76 19.53 15.22
C ILE A 82 -4.33 18.63 16.38
N ASP A 83 -5.11 18.61 17.46
CA ASP A 83 -4.78 17.87 18.67
C ASP A 83 -4.72 16.36 18.45
N SER A 84 -5.43 15.86 17.43
CA SER A 84 -5.38 14.44 17.05
C SER A 84 -4.18 14.10 16.15
N ALA A 85 -3.66 15.08 15.40
CA ALA A 85 -2.65 14.86 14.38
C ALA A 85 -1.23 14.70 14.95
N LEU A 86 -0.95 15.31 16.10
CA LEU A 86 0.35 15.28 16.78
C LEU A 86 0.47 14.22 17.89
N LYS A 87 -0.65 13.67 18.37
CA LYS A 87 -0.62 12.56 19.33
C LYS A 87 -0.14 11.30 18.64
N PHE A 88 1.10 10.91 18.92
CA PHE A 88 1.65 9.62 18.49
C PHE A 88 1.13 8.51 19.40
N PHE A 89 0.25 7.67 18.85
CA PHE A 89 -0.14 6.43 19.49
C PHE A 89 0.60 5.29 18.81
N PRO A 90 1.64 4.70 19.45
CA PRO A 90 2.23 3.49 18.92
C PRO A 90 1.14 2.43 18.86
N LYS A 91 0.91 1.83 17.69
CA LYS A 91 0.13 0.60 17.65
C LYS A 91 0.90 -0.46 18.45
N SER A 92 0.19 -1.21 19.30
CA SER A 92 0.81 -2.25 20.10
C SER A 92 1.55 -3.24 19.21
N ASP A 93 2.76 -3.61 19.64
CA ASP A 93 3.62 -4.56 18.94
C ASP A 93 2.86 -5.89 18.83
N SER A 94 2.62 -6.36 17.61
CA SER A 94 1.83 -7.57 17.43
C SER A 94 2.68 -8.78 17.82
N SER A 95 2.16 -9.62 18.73
CA SER A 95 2.76 -10.94 19.01
C SER A 95 2.55 -11.95 17.90
N ALA A 96 1.82 -11.59 16.83
CA ALA A 96 1.55 -12.46 15.71
C ALA A 96 2.82 -12.82 14.94
N LYS A 97 2.86 -14.07 14.47
CA LYS A 97 3.99 -14.68 13.79
C LYS A 97 3.55 -15.40 12.53
N VAL A 98 4.50 -15.57 11.64
CA VAL A 98 4.42 -16.39 10.43
C VAL A 98 5.42 -17.54 10.57
N ASP A 99 4.92 -18.75 10.47
CA ASP A 99 5.74 -19.96 10.67
C ASP A 99 6.28 -20.51 9.34
N PHE A 100 7.53 -20.97 9.39
CA PHE A 100 8.25 -21.64 8.32
C PHE A 100 8.71 -23.01 8.83
N GLU A 101 8.47 -24.05 8.03
CA GLU A 101 8.62 -25.45 8.42
C GLU A 101 9.80 -26.09 7.68
N ALA A 102 10.58 -26.91 8.40
CA ALA A 102 11.70 -27.65 7.85
C ALA A 102 11.27 -28.53 6.67
N GLY A 103 11.99 -28.42 5.54
CA GLY A 103 11.66 -29.02 4.25
C GLY A 103 10.72 -28.18 3.37
N GLY A 104 10.21 -27.05 3.87
CA GLY A 104 9.48 -26.07 3.08
C GLY A 104 10.43 -25.27 2.18
N LEU A 105 9.92 -24.77 1.04
CA LEU A 105 10.70 -23.91 0.15
C LEU A 105 10.17 -22.48 0.15
N VAL A 106 11.06 -21.52 -0.08
CA VAL A 106 10.72 -20.11 -0.31
C VAL A 106 11.55 -19.54 -1.46
N LYS A 107 10.97 -18.68 -2.30
CA LYS A 107 11.77 -17.96 -3.30
C LYS A 107 12.60 -16.90 -2.59
N LYS A 108 13.91 -16.87 -2.84
CA LYS A 108 14.87 -15.97 -2.18
C LYS A 108 14.42 -14.52 -2.22
N VAL A 109 14.16 -14.00 -3.41
CA VAL A 109 13.76 -12.59 -3.62
C VAL A 109 12.43 -12.27 -2.93
N ASP A 110 11.45 -13.18 -2.99
CA ASP A 110 10.14 -12.97 -2.36
C ASP A 110 10.26 -12.96 -0.83
N PHE A 111 11.07 -13.87 -0.27
CA PHE A 111 11.34 -13.93 1.17
C PHE A 111 12.10 -12.70 1.65
N ASP A 112 13.15 -12.28 0.94
CA ASP A 112 13.96 -11.12 1.30
C ASP A 112 13.11 -9.85 1.36
N TYR A 113 12.25 -9.61 0.35
CA TYR A 113 11.33 -8.48 0.39
C TYR A 113 10.27 -8.60 1.48
N PHE A 114 9.75 -9.78 1.77
CA PHE A 114 8.83 -9.92 2.90
C PHE A 114 9.53 -9.60 4.24
N ARG A 115 10.75 -10.10 4.42
CA ARG A 115 11.58 -9.90 5.61
C ARG A 115 11.94 -8.44 5.83
N GLU A 116 12.27 -7.68 4.78
CA GLU A 116 12.56 -6.24 4.86
C GLU A 116 11.39 -5.46 5.47
N PHE A 117 10.15 -5.87 5.17
CA PHE A 117 8.92 -5.18 5.61
C PHE A 117 8.31 -5.76 6.90
N SER A 118 8.82 -6.89 7.39
CA SER A 118 8.46 -7.50 8.68
C SER A 118 8.93 -6.68 9.90
N GLU A 119 8.16 -6.69 11.00
CA GLU A 119 8.52 -6.10 12.30
C GLU A 119 9.70 -6.79 13.00
N ASP A 120 10.24 -7.86 12.40
CA ASP A 120 11.29 -8.65 13.02
C ASP A 120 12.61 -7.88 13.12
N LYS A 121 13.14 -7.75 14.34
CA LYS A 121 14.40 -7.06 14.61
C LYS A 121 15.59 -8.01 14.81
N ARG A 122 15.38 -9.33 14.75
CA ARG A 122 16.47 -10.29 14.90
C ARG A 122 17.46 -10.14 13.75
N PHE A 123 18.75 -10.28 14.05
CA PHE A 123 19.80 -10.18 13.04
C PHE A 123 19.58 -11.20 11.92
N ASN A 124 19.83 -10.78 10.69
CA ASN A 124 19.73 -11.62 9.50
C ASN A 124 20.46 -12.96 9.70
N LYS A 125 21.66 -12.96 10.30
CA LYS A 125 22.42 -14.19 10.57
C LYS A 125 21.59 -15.28 11.28
N TYR A 126 20.74 -14.92 12.25
CA TYR A 126 19.91 -15.87 13.00
C TYR A 126 18.72 -16.43 12.22
N ILE A 127 18.25 -15.69 11.21
CA ILE A 127 17.14 -16.11 10.36
C ILE A 127 17.69 -16.95 9.20
N TYR A 128 18.71 -16.44 8.50
CA TYR A 128 19.29 -17.10 7.34
C TYR A 128 20.08 -18.37 7.69
N GLN A 129 20.54 -18.57 8.94
CA GLN A 129 21.13 -19.86 9.35
C GLN A 129 20.13 -21.03 9.28
N ASN A 130 18.81 -20.74 9.30
CA ASN A 130 17.77 -21.75 9.16
C ASN A 130 17.40 -22.01 7.68
N LEU A 131 18.06 -21.33 6.75
CA LEU A 131 17.82 -21.41 5.31
C LEU A 131 19.09 -21.91 4.60
N SER A 132 18.95 -22.82 3.66
CA SER A 132 20.00 -23.20 2.70
C SER A 132 19.61 -22.68 1.33
N GLU A 133 20.59 -22.13 0.60
CA GLU A 133 20.36 -21.74 -0.79
C GLU A 133 20.45 -22.97 -1.69
N GLU A 134 19.32 -23.29 -2.31
CA GLU A 134 19.19 -24.28 -3.37
C GLU A 134 19.50 -23.64 -4.72
N SER A 135 19.62 -24.46 -5.76
CA SER A 135 19.76 -23.96 -7.13
C SER A 135 18.61 -23.02 -7.55
N ASN A 136 18.91 -22.05 -8.42
CA ASN A 136 17.93 -21.12 -9.03
C ASN A 136 17.24 -20.12 -8.09
N GLY A 137 17.89 -19.71 -6.99
CA GLY A 137 17.38 -18.62 -6.14
C GLY A 137 16.17 -19.02 -5.29
N VAL A 138 16.17 -20.26 -4.83
CA VAL A 138 15.20 -20.80 -3.88
C VAL A 138 15.94 -21.11 -2.58
N TYR A 139 15.34 -20.83 -1.44
CA TYR A 139 15.81 -21.32 -0.16
C TYR A 139 14.99 -22.54 0.27
N GLU A 140 15.67 -23.54 0.80
CA GLU A 140 15.06 -24.60 1.61
C GLU A 140 15.14 -24.23 3.09
N VAL A 141 14.06 -24.49 3.82
CA VAL A 141 14.01 -24.31 5.27
C VAL A 141 14.63 -25.55 5.92
N ASN A 142 15.79 -25.38 6.58
CA ASN A 142 16.48 -26.49 7.25
C ASN A 142 15.90 -26.81 8.63
N LYS A 143 15.43 -25.78 9.34
CA LYS A 143 14.89 -25.88 10.69
C LYS A 143 13.66 -24.99 10.81
N ASN A 144 12.66 -25.45 11.57
CA ASN A 144 11.48 -24.65 11.86
C ASN A 144 11.89 -23.29 12.45
N PHE A 145 11.32 -22.22 11.91
CA PHE A 145 11.51 -20.88 12.46
C PHE A 145 10.26 -20.04 12.22
N ASP A 146 10.15 -18.94 12.94
CA ASP A 146 9.09 -17.97 12.77
C ASP A 146 9.64 -16.64 12.25
N LEU A 147 8.80 -15.80 11.67
CA LEU A 147 9.04 -14.37 11.49
C LEU A 147 7.92 -13.58 12.13
N ARG A 148 8.22 -12.37 12.60
CA ARG A 148 7.14 -11.40 12.90
C ARG A 148 6.37 -11.05 11.63
N ILE A 149 5.10 -10.70 11.80
CA ILE A 149 4.26 -10.24 10.69
C ILE A 149 4.80 -8.94 10.05
N LEU A 150 4.21 -8.56 8.92
CA LEU A 150 4.46 -7.28 8.27
C LEU A 150 4.14 -6.10 9.19
N ARG A 151 4.95 -5.04 9.08
CA ARG A 151 4.71 -3.76 9.76
C ARG A 151 3.30 -3.25 9.50
N LEU A 152 2.65 -2.80 10.57
CA LEU A 152 1.30 -2.28 10.45
C LEU A 152 1.27 -1.01 9.61
N ASN A 153 0.47 -1.02 8.55
CA ASN A 153 0.30 0.17 7.71
C ASN A 153 -0.57 1.21 8.43
N ASP A 154 -0.01 2.38 8.70
CA ASP A 154 -0.67 3.52 9.34
C ASP A 154 -1.35 4.44 8.34
N CYS A 155 -1.14 4.23 7.03
CA CYS A 155 -1.65 5.17 6.04
C CYS A 155 -3.15 5.00 5.83
N LYS A 156 -3.90 6.08 6.06
CA LYS A 156 -5.36 6.14 5.82
C LYS A 156 -5.73 6.29 4.33
N ARG A 157 -4.76 6.61 3.46
CA ARG A 157 -5.01 6.82 2.02
C ARG A 157 -4.90 5.51 1.25
N SER A 158 -5.73 5.34 0.20
CA SER A 158 -5.57 4.23 -0.73
C SER A 158 -4.19 4.27 -1.40
N ARG A 159 -3.63 3.08 -1.65
CA ARG A 159 -2.29 2.87 -2.25
C ARG A 159 -1.22 3.67 -1.54
N CYS A 160 -1.13 3.52 -0.23
CA CYS A 160 -0.16 4.24 0.58
C CYS A 160 0.42 3.33 1.66
N LEU A 161 1.74 3.40 1.84
CA LEU A 161 2.46 2.77 2.94
C LEU A 161 3.00 3.88 3.86
N GLN A 162 2.71 3.73 5.14
CA GLN A 162 3.20 4.60 6.21
C GLN A 162 3.47 3.74 7.45
N TYR A 163 4.67 3.87 7.99
CA TYR A 163 5.10 3.23 9.24
C TYR A 163 5.55 4.35 10.15
N LYS A 164 4.82 4.59 11.24
CA LYS A 164 5.17 5.68 12.16
C LYS A 164 6.19 5.19 13.19
N VAL A 165 7.16 6.04 13.51
CA VAL A 165 8.17 5.78 14.54
C VAL A 165 8.24 6.94 15.53
N PRO A 166 8.57 6.67 16.81
CA PRO A 166 8.79 7.75 17.76
C PRO A 166 10.10 8.49 17.44
N PHE A 167 10.21 9.73 17.93
CA PHE A 167 11.35 10.61 17.70
C PHE A 167 12.68 9.97 18.10
N SER A 168 12.69 9.17 19.19
CA SER A 168 13.88 8.49 19.69
C SER A 168 14.52 7.52 18.69
N LYS A 169 13.76 7.01 17.72
CA LYS A 169 14.29 6.15 16.64
C LYS A 169 14.81 6.95 15.44
N ILE A 170 14.58 8.25 15.37
CA ILE A 170 15.00 9.06 14.22
C ILE A 170 16.47 9.45 14.43
N PRO A 171 17.40 9.07 13.54
CA PRO A 171 18.82 9.36 13.71
C PRO A 171 19.09 10.86 13.83
N LEU A 172 19.99 11.22 14.75
CA LEU A 172 20.37 12.61 14.96
C LEU A 172 20.90 13.29 13.70
N ILE A 173 21.65 12.55 12.87
CA ILE A 173 22.19 13.06 11.60
C ILE A 173 21.09 13.46 10.62
N LEU A 174 19.96 12.73 10.60
CA LEU A 174 18.81 13.04 9.76
C LEU A 174 18.09 14.29 10.28
N THR A 175 17.86 14.37 11.59
CA THR A 175 17.21 15.53 12.23
C THR A 175 18.04 16.81 12.08
N LYS A 176 19.32 16.77 12.47
CA LYS A 176 20.23 17.92 12.33
C LYS A 176 20.48 18.27 10.87
N GLY A 177 20.50 17.27 9.99
CA GLY A 177 20.63 17.49 8.55
C GLY A 177 19.43 18.21 7.95
N LEU A 178 18.23 17.81 8.32
CA LEU A 178 17.01 18.50 7.91
C LEU A 178 17.00 19.95 8.39
N ILE A 179 17.22 20.18 9.69
CA ILE A 179 17.28 21.51 10.30
C ILE A 179 18.35 22.36 9.61
N GLY A 180 19.58 21.86 9.52
CA GLY A 180 20.70 22.62 8.94
C GLY A 180 20.57 22.98 7.46
N ILE A 181 19.66 22.32 6.72
CA ILE A 181 19.46 22.51 5.27
C ILE A 181 18.17 23.25 4.95
N GLU A 182 17.06 22.89 5.59
CA GLU A 182 15.73 23.45 5.29
C GLU A 182 15.36 24.60 6.24
N ASP A 183 15.79 24.56 7.52
CA ASP A 183 15.36 25.52 8.54
C ASP A 183 16.40 25.67 9.67
N TYR A 184 17.49 26.39 9.38
CA TYR A 184 18.65 26.48 10.28
C TYR A 184 18.31 27.06 11.66
N ARG A 185 17.29 27.93 11.74
CA ARG A 185 16.84 28.59 12.98
C ARG A 185 15.63 27.91 13.59
N PHE A 186 15.34 26.67 13.21
CA PHE A 186 14.16 25.93 13.68
C PHE A 186 14.02 25.94 15.21
N LEU A 187 15.11 25.85 15.96
CA LEU A 187 15.08 25.84 17.42
C LEU A 187 14.88 27.23 18.05
N GLU A 188 15.04 28.32 17.29
CA GLU A 188 15.02 29.69 17.79
C GLU A 188 13.67 30.39 17.59
N HIS A 189 12.87 29.95 16.61
CA HIS A 189 11.61 30.62 16.25
C HIS A 189 10.38 29.84 16.70
N HIS A 190 9.22 30.49 16.78
CA HIS A 190 7.94 29.88 17.16
C HIS A 190 7.02 29.74 15.94
N GLY A 191 7.33 28.79 15.05
CA GLY A 191 6.54 28.47 13.85
C GLY A 191 6.77 29.35 12.62
N VAL A 192 7.05 30.63 12.77
CA VAL A 192 7.43 31.53 11.64
C VAL A 192 8.79 32.15 11.95
N ASP A 193 9.67 32.25 10.94
CA ASP A 193 10.98 32.91 11.07
C ASP A 193 10.99 34.25 10.30
N PRO A 194 10.79 35.39 10.98
CA PRO A 194 10.83 36.70 10.35
C PRO A 194 12.17 37.01 9.69
N VAL A 195 13.28 36.53 10.26
CA VAL A 195 14.63 36.80 9.70
C VAL A 195 14.81 36.04 8.40
N SER A 196 14.37 34.77 8.34
CA SER A 196 14.42 34.00 7.09
C SER A 196 13.47 34.55 6.03
N ILE A 197 12.32 35.10 6.42
CA ILE A 197 11.40 35.80 5.49
C ILE A 197 12.08 37.04 4.89
N VAL A 198 12.63 37.93 5.73
CA VAL A 198 13.30 39.15 5.26
C VAL A 198 14.52 38.80 4.39
N ARG A 199 15.31 37.80 4.79
CA ARG A 199 16.44 37.29 4.01
C ARG A 199 15.98 36.79 2.63
N ALA A 200 14.92 36.00 2.58
CA ALA A 200 14.37 35.48 1.33
C ALA A 200 13.90 36.63 0.41
N ILE A 201 13.19 37.62 0.95
CA ILE A 201 12.75 38.81 0.21
C ILE A 201 13.95 39.56 -0.39
N TYR A 202 15.00 39.79 0.40
CA TYR A 202 16.21 40.46 -0.07
C TYR A 202 16.87 39.73 -1.25
N HIS A 203 17.02 38.40 -1.16
CA HIS A 203 17.61 37.61 -2.22
C HIS A 203 16.72 37.50 -3.46
N ASP A 204 15.40 37.40 -3.29
CA ASP A 204 14.44 37.33 -4.40
C ASP A 204 14.38 38.64 -5.18
N LEU A 205 14.43 39.79 -4.48
CA LEU A 205 14.55 41.11 -5.10
C LEU A 205 15.86 41.26 -5.88
N LYS A 206 16.98 40.81 -5.31
CA LYS A 206 18.30 40.83 -5.96
C LYS A 206 18.34 39.96 -7.22
N ALA A 207 17.70 38.79 -7.18
CA ALA A 207 17.70 37.83 -8.28
C ALA A 207 16.59 38.04 -9.32
N ARG A 208 15.66 38.99 -9.08
CA ARG A 208 14.44 39.25 -9.87
C ARG A 208 13.60 37.98 -10.16
N LYS A 209 13.71 36.97 -9.30
CA LYS A 209 12.96 35.70 -9.37
C LYS A 209 12.92 35.08 -7.97
N LEU A 210 11.93 34.22 -7.71
CA LEU A 210 11.87 33.44 -6.47
C LEU A 210 13.02 32.43 -6.45
N VAL A 211 14.06 32.69 -5.66
CA VAL A 211 15.26 31.86 -5.52
C VAL A 211 15.28 31.14 -4.17
N GLN A 212 14.82 31.79 -3.10
CA GLN A 212 14.94 31.27 -1.74
C GLN A 212 13.57 31.13 -1.05
N GLY A 213 13.31 29.98 -0.44
CA GLY A 213 12.08 29.77 0.32
C GLY A 213 12.24 30.29 1.75
N GLY A 214 11.36 31.20 2.17
CA GLY A 214 11.28 31.68 3.57
C GLY A 214 10.33 30.87 4.46
N SER A 215 9.96 29.63 4.10
CA SER A 215 9.00 28.82 4.86
C SER A 215 9.69 27.89 5.85
N THR A 216 9.18 27.85 7.10
CA THR A 216 9.70 26.99 8.18
C THR A 216 9.26 25.54 8.04
N LEU A 217 9.91 24.62 8.78
CA LEU A 217 9.48 23.21 8.84
C LEU A 217 8.06 23.06 9.37
N THR A 218 7.69 23.84 10.38
CA THR A 218 6.35 23.79 10.98
C THR A 218 5.27 24.28 9.99
N GLN A 219 5.58 25.30 9.17
CA GLN A 219 4.68 25.71 8.08
C GLN A 219 4.55 24.61 7.01
N GLN A 220 5.64 23.92 6.67
CA GLN A 220 5.59 22.78 5.76
C GLN A 220 4.77 21.62 6.33
N LEU A 221 4.85 21.38 7.65
CA LEU A 221 4.04 20.39 8.35
C LEU A 221 2.54 20.74 8.28
N ALA A 222 2.19 21.97 8.67
CA ALA A 222 0.81 22.47 8.62
C ALA A 222 0.21 22.33 7.21
N LYS A 223 1.00 22.70 6.18
CA LYS A 223 0.62 22.49 4.77
C LYS A 223 0.31 21.03 4.46
N ASN A 224 1.18 20.10 4.86
CA ASN A 224 1.05 18.69 4.49
C ASN A 224 -0.10 17.98 5.21
N LEU A 225 -0.45 18.43 6.41
CA LEU A 225 -1.50 17.85 7.25
C LEU A 225 -2.89 18.38 6.88
N PHE A 226 -3.05 19.71 6.78
CA PHE A 226 -4.38 20.35 6.82
C PHE A 226 -4.79 21.06 5.53
N TYR A 227 -3.85 21.35 4.63
CA TYR A 227 -4.12 22.22 3.48
C TYR A 227 -3.88 21.53 2.13
N SER A 228 -4.55 22.04 1.10
CA SER A 228 -4.38 21.57 -0.28
C SER A 228 -3.10 22.17 -0.91
N ASN A 229 -2.76 21.69 -2.11
CA ASN A 229 -1.59 22.18 -2.87
C ASN A 229 -1.87 23.50 -3.64
N GLU A 230 -3.02 24.14 -3.44
CA GLU A 230 -3.39 25.37 -4.15
C GLU A 230 -2.42 26.52 -3.85
N LYS A 231 -1.99 27.29 -4.83
CA LYS A 231 -1.09 28.42 -4.57
C LYS A 231 -1.89 29.67 -4.22
N SER A 232 -2.33 29.78 -2.96
CA SER A 232 -3.05 30.94 -2.43
C SER A 232 -2.28 31.62 -1.29
N PHE A 233 -2.28 32.96 -1.28
CA PHE A 233 -1.74 33.75 -0.17
C PHE A 233 -2.52 33.49 1.13
N LEU A 234 -3.85 33.36 1.05
CA LEU A 234 -4.69 33.07 2.21
C LEU A 234 -4.32 31.72 2.85
N ARG A 235 -4.03 30.70 2.04
CA ARG A 235 -3.51 29.42 2.55
C ARG A 235 -2.19 29.61 3.30
N LYS A 236 -1.30 30.47 2.79
CA LYS A 236 -0.01 30.73 3.46
C LYS A 236 -0.18 31.43 4.82
N VAL A 237 -1.18 32.31 4.95
CA VAL A 237 -1.56 32.89 6.25
C VAL A 237 -2.10 31.82 7.19
N LYS A 238 -2.99 30.93 6.72
CA LYS A 238 -3.52 29.80 7.51
C LYS A 238 -2.41 28.84 7.97
N GLU A 239 -1.44 28.54 7.10
CA GLU A 239 -0.23 27.78 7.44
C GLU A 239 0.59 28.45 8.55
N ALA A 240 0.76 29.77 8.49
CA ALA A 240 1.51 30.52 9.50
C ALA A 240 0.81 30.52 10.87
N ILE A 241 -0.50 30.76 10.89
CA ILE A 241 -1.32 30.71 12.12
C ILE A 241 -1.24 29.31 12.74
N THR A 242 -1.44 28.27 11.92
CA THR A 242 -1.34 26.88 12.39
C THR A 242 0.07 26.57 12.89
N ALA A 243 1.11 26.99 12.17
CA ALA A 243 2.49 26.77 12.60
C ALA A 243 2.79 27.40 13.96
N ILE A 244 2.33 28.64 14.21
CA ILE A 244 2.46 29.29 15.51
C ILE A 244 1.71 28.49 16.58
N TYR A 245 0.48 28.08 16.30
CA TYR A 245 -0.31 27.29 17.24
C TYR A 245 0.36 25.96 17.60
N LEU A 246 0.87 25.21 16.61
CA LEU A 246 1.58 23.94 16.85
C LEU A 246 2.81 24.17 17.76
N GLU A 247 3.55 25.25 17.54
CA GLU A 247 4.79 25.57 18.27
C GLU A 247 4.58 26.13 19.66
N LEU A 248 3.36 26.58 19.98
CA LEU A 248 2.98 27.01 21.33
C LEU A 248 2.44 25.86 22.18
N ASN A 249 1.92 24.80 21.55
CA ASN A 249 1.25 23.70 22.25
C ASN A 249 2.04 22.38 22.25
N PHE A 250 3.06 22.24 21.40
CA PHE A 250 3.83 21.00 21.24
C PHE A 250 5.33 21.27 21.28
N GLU A 251 6.10 20.28 21.73
CA GLU A 251 7.54 20.38 21.73
C GLU A 251 8.12 20.30 20.31
N LYS A 252 9.33 20.85 20.14
CA LYS A 252 10.10 20.74 18.88
C LYS A 252 10.30 19.28 18.45
N SER A 253 10.47 18.37 19.41
CA SER A 253 10.58 16.92 19.23
C SER A 253 9.31 16.34 18.58
N ASP A 254 8.12 16.69 19.08
CA ASP A 254 6.83 16.25 18.56
C ASP A 254 6.57 16.76 17.14
N ILE A 255 6.93 18.02 16.88
CA ILE A 255 6.82 18.64 15.56
C ILE A 255 7.70 17.89 14.55
N LEU A 256 8.97 17.63 14.90
CA LEU A 256 9.90 16.89 14.03
C LEU A 256 9.45 15.45 13.83
N GLN A 257 9.03 14.76 14.88
CA GLN A 257 8.48 13.40 14.81
C GLN A 257 7.32 13.34 13.81
N THR A 258 6.37 14.25 13.95
CA THR A 258 5.18 14.30 13.10
C THR A 258 5.55 14.66 11.67
N TYR A 259 6.47 15.62 11.49
CA TYR A 259 7.02 15.97 10.19
C TYR A 259 7.62 14.74 9.49
N PHE A 260 8.55 14.04 10.14
CA PHE A 260 9.19 12.87 9.56
C PHE A 260 8.20 11.74 9.26
N ASN A 261 7.16 11.56 10.09
CA ASN A 261 6.15 10.54 9.89
C ASN A 261 5.11 10.88 8.82
N GLU A 262 4.86 12.16 8.52
CA GLU A 262 3.78 12.59 7.60
C GLU A 262 4.25 13.04 6.23
N VAL A 263 5.52 13.43 6.11
CA VAL A 263 6.07 13.85 4.82
C VAL A 263 5.92 12.77 3.77
N PHE A 264 5.57 13.23 2.56
CA PHE A 264 5.50 12.41 1.36
C PHE A 264 6.90 12.28 0.74
N TRP A 265 7.35 11.04 0.57
CA TRP A 265 8.69 10.70 0.08
C TRP A 265 8.71 10.26 -1.38
N GLY A 266 7.59 10.38 -2.09
CA GLY A 266 7.43 9.96 -3.47
C GLY A 266 6.54 8.73 -3.62
N SER A 267 6.51 8.17 -4.83
CA SER A 267 5.74 6.97 -5.12
C SER A 267 6.56 6.01 -5.97
N LEU A 268 6.46 4.72 -5.64
CA LEU A 268 6.99 3.62 -6.44
C LEU A 268 5.85 2.65 -6.72
N ASN A 269 5.80 2.13 -7.95
CA ASN A 269 4.78 1.17 -8.36
C ASN A 269 3.32 1.60 -8.13
N GLY A 270 3.07 2.92 -8.17
CA GLY A 270 1.75 3.50 -7.87
C GLY A 270 1.39 3.53 -6.39
N ILE A 271 2.26 3.04 -5.49
CA ILE A 271 2.13 3.14 -4.04
C ILE A 271 2.82 4.41 -3.54
N ARG A 272 2.09 5.22 -2.78
CA ARG A 272 2.57 6.44 -2.11
C ARG A 272 3.39 6.06 -0.88
N ILE A 273 4.51 6.75 -0.69
CA ILE A 273 5.41 6.52 0.43
C ILE A 273 5.28 7.72 1.36
N LYS A 274 4.78 7.47 2.58
CA LYS A 274 4.67 8.47 3.65
C LYS A 274 5.49 8.03 4.84
N GLY A 275 6.13 8.97 5.51
CA GLY A 275 6.92 8.67 6.69
C GLY A 275 8.33 8.20 6.38
N VAL A 276 9.28 8.63 7.20
CA VAL A 276 10.71 8.39 6.98
C VAL A 276 11.09 6.93 7.13
N GLN A 277 10.42 6.20 8.04
CA GLN A 277 10.63 4.78 8.22
C GLN A 277 10.23 3.99 6.97
N SER A 278 9.06 4.29 6.38
CA SER A 278 8.65 3.68 5.11
C SER A 278 9.60 4.03 3.96
N ALA A 279 10.07 5.29 3.91
CA ALA A 279 11.06 5.70 2.92
C ALA A 279 12.38 4.94 3.08
N SER A 280 12.85 4.77 4.32
CA SER A 280 14.07 4.01 4.65
C SER A 280 13.98 2.56 4.18
N ILE A 281 12.90 1.86 4.52
CA ILE A 281 12.69 0.46 4.12
C ILE A 281 12.56 0.34 2.60
N ILE A 282 11.73 1.18 1.98
CA ILE A 282 11.47 1.06 0.54
C ILE A 282 12.71 1.41 -0.28
N TYR A 283 13.42 2.48 0.07
CA TYR A 283 14.58 2.92 -0.70
C TYR A 283 15.85 2.15 -0.37
N PHE A 284 16.06 1.71 0.87
CA PHE A 284 17.33 1.12 1.31
C PHE A 284 17.21 -0.28 1.93
N GLY A 285 15.99 -0.79 2.18
CA GLY A 285 15.78 -2.09 2.81
C GLY A 285 16.15 -2.12 4.29
N LYS A 286 16.17 -0.95 4.95
CA LYS A 286 16.66 -0.77 6.32
C LYS A 286 15.70 0.02 7.18
N ASP A 287 15.68 -0.25 8.48
CA ASP A 287 15.09 0.65 9.46
C ASP A 287 15.82 2.00 9.46
N VAL A 288 15.10 3.08 9.80
CA VAL A 288 15.64 4.44 9.77
C VAL A 288 16.88 4.58 10.67
N GLU A 289 16.90 3.86 11.79
CA GLU A 289 18.01 3.81 12.77
C GLU A 289 19.32 3.26 12.17
N ALA A 290 19.22 2.41 11.15
CA ALA A 290 20.35 1.72 10.53
C ALA A 290 20.88 2.45 9.27
N LEU A 291 20.36 3.64 8.96
CA LEU A 291 20.78 4.41 7.80
C LEU A 291 22.19 4.96 7.97
N LYS A 292 22.99 4.81 6.91
CA LYS A 292 24.32 5.41 6.83
C LYS A 292 24.23 6.91 6.48
N PRO A 293 25.25 7.73 6.81
CA PRO A 293 25.25 9.16 6.51
C PRO A 293 24.94 9.53 5.06
N TYR A 294 25.43 8.75 4.11
CA TYR A 294 25.17 9.00 2.69
C TYR A 294 23.73 8.65 2.27
N GLU A 295 23.11 7.64 2.89
CA GLU A 295 21.71 7.26 2.65
C GLU A 295 20.78 8.36 3.17
N VAL A 296 21.10 8.91 4.34
CA VAL A 296 20.46 10.11 4.89
C VAL A 296 20.59 11.29 3.93
N SER A 297 21.76 11.50 3.34
CA SER A 297 21.98 12.58 2.36
C SER A 297 21.07 12.45 1.12
N ILE A 298 20.87 11.22 0.64
CA ILE A 298 19.95 10.91 -0.46
C ILE A 298 18.50 11.17 -0.03
N LEU A 299 18.07 10.73 1.16
CA LEU A 299 16.73 10.98 1.67
C LEU A 299 16.44 12.48 1.78
N VAL A 300 17.29 13.24 2.48
CA VAL A 300 17.09 14.68 2.65
C VAL A 300 17.05 15.39 1.29
N SER A 301 17.78 14.90 0.28
CA SER A 301 17.70 15.44 -1.08
C SER A 301 16.30 15.30 -1.70
N MET A 302 15.60 14.21 -1.39
CA MET A 302 14.27 13.93 -1.92
C MET A 302 13.18 14.79 -1.25
N LEU A 303 13.39 15.26 -0.01
CA LEU A 303 12.41 16.04 0.76
C LEU A 303 11.94 17.31 0.03
N LYS A 304 12.87 18.06 -0.57
CA LYS A 304 12.56 19.30 -1.31
C LYS A 304 11.58 19.07 -2.47
N GLY A 305 11.54 17.86 -3.02
CA GLY A 305 10.65 17.53 -4.12
C GLY A 305 10.85 16.11 -4.62
N PRO A 306 10.10 15.12 -4.10
CA PRO A 306 10.33 13.71 -4.41
C PRO A 306 10.20 13.38 -5.90
N GLY A 307 9.30 14.06 -6.61
CA GLY A 307 9.16 13.91 -8.07
C GLY A 307 10.30 14.56 -8.86
N TYR A 308 10.86 15.67 -8.36
CA TYR A 308 11.97 16.37 -9.03
C TYR A 308 13.30 15.64 -8.83
N TYR A 309 13.50 15.07 -7.64
CA TYR A 309 14.66 14.26 -7.26
C TYR A 309 14.34 12.75 -7.28
N HIS A 310 13.50 12.32 -8.22
CA HIS A 310 13.05 10.93 -8.29
C HIS A 310 14.23 9.96 -8.49
N PRO A 311 14.36 8.91 -7.66
CA PRO A 311 15.57 8.07 -7.61
C PRO A 311 15.81 7.22 -8.86
N ILE A 312 14.75 6.85 -9.59
CA ILE A 312 14.86 6.13 -10.87
C ILE A 312 14.95 7.09 -12.08
N ARG A 313 14.02 8.04 -12.19
CA ARG A 313 13.83 8.88 -13.39
C ARG A 313 14.78 10.08 -13.50
N ARG A 314 15.27 10.61 -12.37
CA ARG A 314 16.03 11.89 -12.31
C ARG A 314 17.36 11.74 -11.56
N GLN A 315 18.08 10.66 -11.86
CA GLN A 315 19.30 10.26 -11.19
C GLN A 315 20.38 11.33 -11.10
N SER A 316 20.70 12.00 -12.22
CA SER A 316 21.76 13.02 -12.23
C SER A 316 21.46 14.19 -11.31
N ARG A 317 20.20 14.61 -11.20
CA ARG A 317 19.75 15.68 -10.29
C ARG A 317 19.81 15.23 -8.84
N LEU A 318 19.29 14.04 -8.54
CA LEU A 318 19.32 13.49 -7.20
C LEU A 318 20.75 13.32 -6.70
N ARG A 319 21.63 12.74 -7.54
CA ARG A 319 23.05 12.54 -7.21
C ARG A 319 23.74 13.86 -6.87
N LYS A 320 23.66 14.87 -7.75
CA LYS A 320 24.25 16.19 -7.50
C LYS A 320 23.74 16.84 -6.21
N ARG A 321 22.44 16.72 -5.92
CA ARG A 321 21.85 17.25 -4.68
C ARG A 321 22.33 16.48 -3.46
N ALA A 322 22.40 15.15 -3.54
CA ALA A 322 22.87 14.30 -2.45
C ALA A 322 24.34 14.56 -2.13
N GLU A 323 25.17 14.85 -3.14
CA GLU A 323 26.57 15.24 -2.97
C GLU A 323 26.67 16.57 -2.20
N PHE A 324 25.93 17.59 -2.64
CA PHE A 324 25.86 18.87 -1.92
C PHE A 324 25.41 18.70 -0.47
N ILE A 325 24.40 17.88 -0.22
CA ILE A 325 23.91 17.63 1.13
C ILE A 325 24.95 16.88 1.96
N TYR A 326 25.57 15.85 1.40
CA TYR A 326 26.62 15.08 2.07
C TYR A 326 27.76 15.98 2.53
N ASP A 327 28.28 16.83 1.64
CA ASP A 327 29.33 17.80 1.97
C ASP A 327 28.87 18.79 3.06
N ARG A 328 27.63 19.31 2.97
CA ARG A 328 27.09 20.20 4.00
C ARG A 328 26.97 19.54 5.37
N LEU A 329 26.55 18.28 5.43
CA LEU A 329 26.47 17.51 6.68
C LEU A 329 27.85 17.24 7.29
N ARG A 330 28.87 17.05 6.44
CA ARG A 330 30.28 16.94 6.87
C ARG A 330 30.77 18.25 7.46
N ASP A 331 30.49 19.38 6.81
CA ASP A 331 30.90 20.71 7.28
C ASP A 331 30.28 21.07 8.62
N LEU A 332 29.05 20.59 8.88
CA LEU A 332 28.37 20.69 10.18
C LEU A 332 28.94 19.73 11.25
N LYS A 333 30.02 19.00 10.94
CA LYS A 333 30.70 18.03 11.82
C LYS A 333 29.74 16.97 12.38
N LEU A 334 28.72 16.60 11.60
CA LEU A 334 27.75 15.58 12.01
C LEU A 334 28.29 14.15 11.84
N TYR A 335 29.38 13.99 11.09
CA TYR A 335 30.15 12.75 10.97
C TYR A 335 31.58 13.08 10.51
N SER A 336 32.54 12.19 10.78
CA SER A 336 33.99 12.41 10.57
C SER A 336 34.62 11.56 9.47
N GLY A 337 33.86 10.63 8.87
CA GLY A 337 34.37 9.69 7.87
C GLY A 337 34.43 10.25 6.44
N ALA A 338 35.64 10.46 5.90
CA ALA A 338 35.85 10.79 4.49
C ALA A 338 35.64 9.59 3.52
N ARG A 339 35.47 8.37 4.06
CA ARG A 339 35.38 7.10 3.31
C ARG A 339 33.96 6.56 3.13
N ASP A 340 32.93 7.26 3.59
CA ASP A 340 31.54 6.75 3.62
C ASP A 340 30.65 7.29 2.49
N ARG A 341 31.21 7.79 1.40
CA ARG A 341 30.42 8.17 0.22
C ARG A 341 30.12 6.92 -0.63
N TRP A 342 28.96 6.88 -1.27
CA TRP A 342 28.66 5.80 -2.23
C TRP A 342 29.68 5.78 -3.38
N SER A 343 30.09 4.59 -3.78
CA SER A 343 30.79 4.39 -5.06
C SER A 343 29.79 4.43 -6.23
N ASP A 344 30.30 4.55 -7.47
CA ASP A 344 29.47 4.39 -8.67
C ASP A 344 28.80 3.01 -8.73
N GLU A 345 29.48 1.99 -8.22
CA GLU A 345 28.97 0.63 -8.12
C GLU A 345 27.82 0.54 -7.12
N ASP A 346 27.97 1.13 -5.92
CA ASP A 346 26.92 1.16 -4.90
C ASP A 346 25.66 1.87 -5.43
N TRP A 347 25.84 3.01 -6.09
CA TRP A 347 24.74 3.75 -6.69
C TRP A 347 24.03 2.93 -7.78
N SER A 348 24.79 2.22 -8.61
CA SER A 348 24.25 1.33 -9.65
C SER A 348 23.49 0.15 -9.05
N LYS A 349 24.02 -0.51 -8.02
CA LYS A 349 23.34 -1.60 -7.28
C LYS A 349 22.04 -1.11 -6.64
N TRP A 350 22.08 0.04 -5.96
CA TRP A 350 20.91 0.67 -5.36
C TRP A 350 19.83 0.98 -6.41
N LYS A 351 20.22 1.57 -7.55
CA LYS A 351 19.30 1.83 -8.67
C LYS A 351 18.67 0.54 -9.19
N LYS A 352 19.47 -0.51 -9.42
CA LYS A 352 18.96 -1.79 -9.93
C LYS A 352 17.91 -2.37 -9.00
N ARG A 353 18.13 -2.34 -7.68
CA ARG A 353 17.14 -2.75 -6.67
C ARG A 353 15.84 -1.95 -6.82
N LEU A 354 15.92 -0.62 -6.96
CA LEU A 354 14.73 0.22 -7.09
C LEU A 354 13.97 0.00 -8.40
N VAL A 355 14.67 -0.22 -9.51
CA VAL A 355 14.04 -0.58 -10.79
C VAL A 355 13.32 -1.92 -10.66
N HIS A 356 13.97 -2.91 -10.07
CA HIS A 356 13.36 -4.21 -9.81
C HIS A 356 12.09 -4.09 -8.96
N LEU A 357 12.13 -3.29 -7.89
CA LEU A 357 10.99 -3.01 -7.02
C LEU A 357 9.87 -2.24 -7.73
N GLN A 358 10.20 -1.43 -8.74
CA GLN A 358 9.28 -0.65 -9.57
C GLN A 358 8.64 -1.47 -10.69
N GLU A 359 9.26 -2.56 -11.14
CA GLU A 359 8.78 -3.39 -12.25
C GLU A 359 8.04 -4.66 -11.78
N ASN A 360 8.19 -5.02 -10.51
CA ASN A 360 7.62 -6.23 -9.91
C ASN A 360 6.63 -5.89 -8.79
N PRO A 361 5.61 -6.73 -8.54
CA PRO A 361 4.47 -6.39 -7.70
C PRO A 361 4.74 -6.42 -6.19
N TYR A 362 6.00 -6.38 -5.73
CA TYR A 362 6.36 -6.56 -4.32
C TYR A 362 5.73 -5.51 -3.40
N LEU A 363 5.84 -4.21 -3.71
CA LEU A 363 5.23 -3.16 -2.89
C LEU A 363 3.71 -3.24 -2.86
N GLU A 364 3.10 -3.60 -3.99
CA GLU A 364 1.66 -3.78 -4.06
C GLU A 364 1.23 -5.00 -3.24
N ALA A 365 1.98 -6.10 -3.28
CA ALA A 365 1.73 -7.29 -2.48
C ALA A 365 1.88 -6.98 -0.99
N ILE A 366 2.93 -6.27 -0.56
CA ILE A 366 3.08 -5.81 0.83
C ILE A 366 1.89 -4.94 1.25
N TYR A 367 1.49 -3.96 0.42
CA TYR A 367 0.35 -3.11 0.71
C TYR A 367 -0.94 -3.93 0.88
N LEU A 368 -1.24 -4.83 -0.04
CA LEU A 368 -2.47 -5.64 0.00
C LEU A 368 -2.46 -6.64 1.17
N THR A 369 -1.33 -7.26 1.47
CA THR A 369 -1.18 -8.17 2.61
C THR A 369 -1.31 -7.41 3.93
N SER A 370 -0.69 -6.24 4.07
CA SER A 370 -0.74 -5.44 5.30
C SER A 370 -2.15 -4.92 5.66
N ASN A 371 -3.05 -4.89 4.68
CA ASN A 371 -4.46 -4.49 4.83
C ASN A 371 -5.43 -5.68 4.89
N SER A 372 -4.93 -6.92 4.93
CA SER A 372 -5.74 -8.14 5.11
C SER A 372 -5.67 -8.68 6.54
N ASP A 373 -6.44 -9.73 6.84
CA ASP A 373 -6.42 -10.38 8.15
C ASP A 373 -5.02 -10.93 8.47
N LYS A 374 -4.56 -10.67 9.71
CA LYS A 374 -3.19 -10.94 10.15
C LYS A 374 -3.05 -12.32 10.79
N GLY A 375 -1.88 -12.93 10.65
CA GLY A 375 -1.52 -14.17 11.36
C GLY A 375 -0.64 -15.13 10.55
N THR A 376 -0.71 -16.41 10.89
CA THR A 376 0.14 -17.49 10.35
C THR A 376 0.06 -17.70 8.84
N SER A 377 -0.96 -17.16 8.18
CA SER A 377 -1.16 -17.25 6.73
C SER A 377 -0.69 -16.02 5.96
N GLU A 378 -0.07 -15.04 6.61
CA GLU A 378 0.29 -13.75 6.00
C GLU A 378 1.27 -13.91 4.82
N TYR A 379 2.31 -14.74 4.96
CA TYR A 379 3.23 -15.02 3.86
C TYR A 379 2.56 -15.82 2.72
N ARG A 380 1.60 -16.70 3.03
CA ARG A 380 0.75 -17.37 2.02
C ARG A 380 -0.10 -16.36 1.25
N SER A 381 -0.73 -15.39 1.93
CA SER A 381 -1.46 -14.29 1.29
C SER A 381 -0.55 -13.47 0.37
N TYR A 382 0.65 -13.10 0.85
CA TYR A 382 1.66 -12.41 0.06
C TYR A 382 2.06 -13.19 -1.20
N LYS A 383 2.35 -14.49 -1.07
CA LYS A 383 2.65 -15.38 -2.19
C LYS A 383 1.50 -15.53 -3.17
N LEU A 384 0.26 -15.60 -2.69
CA LEU A 384 -0.94 -15.67 -3.52
C LEU A 384 -1.08 -14.41 -4.39
N ILE A 385 -0.83 -13.23 -3.81
CA ILE A 385 -0.88 -11.96 -4.52
C ILE A 385 0.22 -11.91 -5.60
N LEU A 386 1.47 -12.22 -5.26
CA LEU A 386 2.59 -12.24 -6.21
C LEU A 386 2.31 -13.18 -7.39
N SER A 387 1.91 -14.43 -7.09
CA SER A 387 1.60 -15.45 -8.09
C SER A 387 0.47 -15.02 -9.02
N SER A 388 -0.58 -14.41 -8.45
CA SER A 388 -1.72 -13.90 -9.21
C SER A 388 -1.31 -12.77 -10.15
N LYS A 389 -0.50 -11.82 -9.68
CA LYS A 389 -0.01 -10.70 -10.50
C LYS A 389 0.91 -11.19 -11.61
N GLN A 390 1.80 -12.15 -11.32
CA GLN A 390 2.66 -12.77 -12.32
C GLN A 390 1.83 -13.51 -13.38
N LEU A 391 0.81 -14.29 -12.97
CA LEU A 391 -0.10 -14.95 -13.89
C LEU A 391 -0.80 -13.94 -14.80
N LEU A 392 -1.43 -12.91 -14.22
CA LEU A 392 -2.16 -11.90 -14.99
C LEU A 392 -1.24 -11.14 -15.97
N LYS A 393 0.00 -10.82 -15.57
CA LYS A 393 1.01 -10.23 -16.46
C LYS A 393 1.31 -11.16 -17.64
N SER A 394 1.54 -12.46 -17.37
CA SER A 394 1.83 -13.47 -18.41
C SER A 394 0.66 -13.68 -19.39
N LYS A 395 -0.59 -13.52 -18.93
CA LYS A 395 -1.81 -13.69 -19.74
C LYS A 395 -2.35 -12.38 -20.32
N SER A 396 -1.64 -11.27 -20.16
CA SER A 396 -2.08 -9.94 -20.63
C SER A 396 -2.31 -9.87 -22.15
N LYS A 397 -1.59 -10.70 -22.93
CA LYS A 397 -1.80 -10.87 -24.38
C LYS A 397 -3.10 -11.62 -24.72
N VAL A 398 -3.57 -12.50 -23.83
CA VAL A 398 -4.85 -13.22 -24.00
C VAL A 398 -6.01 -12.27 -23.69
N SER A 399 -5.97 -11.59 -22.55
CA SER A 399 -6.91 -10.53 -22.22
C SER A 399 -6.40 -9.67 -21.07
N LYS A 400 -6.55 -8.34 -21.20
CA LYS A 400 -6.29 -7.36 -20.14
C LYS A 400 -7.41 -7.31 -19.08
N ASN A 401 -8.54 -7.92 -19.37
CA ASN A 401 -9.74 -7.95 -18.51
C ASN A 401 -9.82 -9.19 -17.63
N LEU A 402 -8.73 -9.96 -17.54
CA LEU A 402 -8.64 -11.05 -16.58
C LEU A 402 -8.52 -10.50 -15.16
N SER A 403 -8.99 -11.29 -14.21
CA SER A 403 -8.83 -11.05 -12.78
C SER A 403 -8.75 -12.38 -12.03
N VAL A 404 -8.25 -12.30 -10.80
CA VAL A 404 -8.15 -13.43 -9.87
C VAL A 404 -8.94 -13.10 -8.62
N LYS A 405 -9.75 -14.05 -8.17
CA LYS A 405 -10.46 -14.04 -6.89
C LYS A 405 -10.11 -15.32 -6.15
N SER A 406 -9.86 -15.21 -4.85
CA SER A 406 -9.49 -16.35 -4.04
C SER A 406 -10.05 -16.24 -2.64
N VAL A 407 -10.48 -17.37 -2.10
CA VAL A 407 -10.70 -17.59 -0.67
C VAL A 407 -9.83 -18.77 -0.27
N PHE A 408 -9.05 -18.62 0.81
CA PHE A 408 -8.26 -19.75 1.32
C PHE A 408 -8.17 -19.77 2.84
N GLY A 409 -8.07 -20.96 3.41
CA GLY A 409 -7.97 -21.18 4.86
C GLY A 409 -8.86 -22.33 5.33
N SER A 410 -9.17 -22.32 6.62
CA SER A 410 -10.11 -23.24 7.26
C SER A 410 -11.55 -22.70 7.21
N LYS A 411 -12.52 -23.56 7.56
CA LYS A 411 -13.95 -23.19 7.62
C LYS A 411 -14.24 -22.03 8.58
N ASN A 412 -13.46 -21.86 9.65
CA ASN A 412 -13.68 -20.83 10.68
C ASN A 412 -12.74 -19.62 10.54
N LYS A 413 -11.63 -19.79 9.82
CA LYS A 413 -10.63 -18.74 9.61
C LYS A 413 -10.08 -18.81 8.20
N TRP A 414 -10.43 -17.82 7.39
CA TRP A 414 -10.06 -17.74 5.98
C TRP A 414 -9.57 -16.34 5.62
N ASN A 415 -8.80 -16.29 4.54
CA ASN A 415 -8.30 -15.07 3.91
C ASN A 415 -8.94 -14.91 2.54
N THR A 416 -9.07 -13.66 2.10
CA THR A 416 -9.67 -13.32 0.81
C THR A 416 -8.77 -12.42 -0.02
N TYR A 417 -8.67 -12.71 -1.31
CA TYR A 417 -7.88 -11.94 -2.25
C TYR A 417 -8.67 -11.64 -3.53
N TYR A 418 -8.54 -10.40 -4.01
CA TYR A 418 -9.09 -9.97 -5.28
C TYR A 418 -8.10 -9.07 -6.01
N SER A 419 -7.76 -9.42 -7.25
CA SER A 419 -6.69 -8.75 -8.00
C SER A 419 -7.03 -7.33 -8.47
N ARG A 420 -8.32 -6.99 -8.55
CA ARG A 420 -8.82 -5.62 -8.85
C ARG A 420 -9.26 -4.93 -7.57
N PHE A 421 -8.32 -4.72 -6.68
CA PHE A 421 -8.53 -4.15 -5.35
C PHE A 421 -9.11 -2.71 -5.33
N GLU A 422 -9.22 -2.05 -6.50
CA GLU A 422 -9.97 -0.77 -6.63
C GLU A 422 -11.49 -0.95 -6.64
N ARG A 423 -11.96 -2.17 -6.90
CA ARG A 423 -13.38 -2.54 -6.83
C ARG A 423 -13.65 -3.13 -5.45
N ASP A 424 -14.91 -3.10 -5.03
CA ASP A 424 -15.35 -3.67 -3.75
C ASP A 424 -15.01 -5.17 -3.67
N LYS A 425 -14.05 -5.51 -2.80
CA LYS A 425 -13.59 -6.88 -2.55
C LYS A 425 -14.70 -7.76 -1.97
N LYS A 426 -15.52 -7.23 -1.05
CA LYS A 426 -16.57 -8.01 -0.38
C LYS A 426 -17.63 -8.41 -1.41
N LYS A 427 -18.10 -7.46 -2.21
CA LYS A 427 -19.03 -7.74 -3.31
C LYS A 427 -18.46 -8.77 -4.30
N ALA A 428 -17.20 -8.57 -4.72
CA ALA A 428 -16.54 -9.45 -5.68
C ALA A 428 -16.37 -10.90 -5.20
N ILE A 429 -16.10 -11.11 -3.91
CA ILE A 429 -15.86 -12.44 -3.33
C ILE A 429 -17.16 -13.16 -2.93
N PHE A 430 -18.11 -12.42 -2.33
CA PHE A 430 -19.27 -13.02 -1.67
C PHE A 430 -20.54 -12.99 -2.52
N GLU A 431 -20.72 -11.99 -3.38
CA GLU A 431 -21.97 -11.77 -4.13
C GLU A 431 -21.86 -12.11 -5.62
N GLU A 432 -20.74 -11.74 -6.26
CA GLU A 432 -20.57 -11.97 -7.70
C GLU A 432 -20.47 -13.47 -8.01
N ARG A 433 -21.41 -13.97 -8.82
CA ARG A 433 -21.51 -15.38 -9.19
C ARG A 433 -20.82 -15.64 -10.53
N HIS A 434 -20.15 -16.78 -10.62
CA HIS A 434 -19.48 -17.25 -11.83
C HIS A 434 -19.83 -18.71 -12.05
N GLN A 435 -19.92 -19.13 -13.31
CA GLN A 435 -20.18 -20.52 -13.64
C GLN A 435 -19.02 -21.41 -13.12
N ILE A 436 -19.34 -22.42 -12.32
CA ILE A 436 -18.34 -23.21 -11.58
C ILE A 436 -17.72 -24.33 -12.41
N GLY A 437 -18.40 -24.77 -13.47
CA GLY A 437 -17.93 -25.84 -14.34
C GLY A 437 -17.68 -27.15 -13.58
N SER A 438 -16.68 -27.92 -14.02
CA SER A 438 -16.43 -29.26 -13.48
C SER A 438 -16.01 -29.33 -11.99
N THR A 439 -15.94 -28.22 -11.25
CA THR A 439 -15.76 -28.26 -9.79
C THR A 439 -16.98 -28.87 -9.08
N ILE A 440 -18.15 -28.97 -9.70
CA ILE A 440 -19.30 -29.61 -9.05
C ILE A 440 -19.18 -31.14 -8.96
N LYS A 441 -18.39 -31.76 -9.85
CA LYS A 441 -18.38 -33.22 -10.04
C LYS A 441 -18.07 -34.02 -8.77
N PRO A 442 -17.07 -33.68 -7.94
CA PRO A 442 -16.80 -34.43 -6.70
C PRO A 442 -18.02 -34.58 -5.79
N LEU A 443 -18.85 -33.52 -5.70
CA LEU A 443 -20.08 -33.53 -4.91
C LEU A 443 -21.10 -34.53 -5.48
N ILE A 444 -21.26 -34.52 -6.81
CA ILE A 444 -22.20 -35.41 -7.50
C ILE A 444 -21.71 -36.87 -7.40
N TYR A 445 -20.40 -37.13 -7.56
CA TYR A 445 -19.84 -38.47 -7.38
C TYR A 445 -20.08 -38.99 -5.97
N ARG A 446 -19.92 -38.15 -4.93
CA ARG A 446 -20.28 -38.54 -3.56
C ARG A 446 -21.78 -38.85 -3.44
N ILE A 447 -22.65 -38.03 -4.03
CA ILE A 447 -24.10 -38.31 -4.02
C ILE A 447 -24.39 -39.64 -4.71
N THR A 448 -23.80 -39.92 -5.88
CA THR A 448 -24.04 -41.20 -6.57
C THR A 448 -23.54 -42.40 -5.76
N MET A 449 -22.43 -42.25 -5.02
CA MET A 449 -21.95 -43.28 -4.09
C MET A 449 -22.90 -43.47 -2.90
N ASP A 450 -23.45 -42.38 -2.35
CA ASP A 450 -24.47 -42.46 -1.30
C ASP A 450 -25.77 -43.15 -1.79
N HIS A 451 -25.97 -43.26 -3.11
CA HIS A 451 -27.04 -44.03 -3.76
C HIS A 451 -26.59 -45.42 -4.27
N GLY A 452 -25.39 -45.88 -3.89
CA GLY A 452 -24.94 -47.26 -4.09
C GLY A 452 -24.02 -47.51 -5.28
N LEU A 453 -23.57 -46.48 -6.02
CA LEU A 453 -22.52 -46.67 -7.05
C LEU A 453 -21.14 -46.77 -6.42
N GLU A 454 -20.41 -47.83 -6.74
CA GLU A 454 -19.01 -47.99 -6.37
C GLU A 454 -18.04 -47.36 -7.38
N LEU A 455 -16.82 -47.04 -6.95
CA LEU A 455 -15.82 -46.35 -7.77
C LEU A 455 -15.18 -47.24 -8.85
N ASP A 456 -15.16 -48.55 -8.64
CA ASP A 456 -14.63 -49.54 -9.57
C ASP A 456 -15.67 -49.98 -10.61
N GLU A 457 -16.95 -49.62 -10.44
CA GLU A 457 -18.00 -49.89 -11.42
C GLU A 457 -17.65 -49.35 -12.80
N LEU A 458 -17.98 -50.16 -13.81
CA LEU A 458 -17.69 -49.86 -15.21
C LEU A 458 -18.84 -49.11 -15.87
N ILE A 459 -18.52 -47.92 -16.39
CA ILE A 459 -19.48 -47.04 -17.06
C ILE A 459 -19.02 -46.69 -18.47
N SER A 460 -19.98 -46.59 -19.39
CA SER A 460 -19.69 -46.32 -20.80
C SER A 460 -19.45 -44.81 -21.05
N PRO A 461 -18.31 -44.39 -21.64
CA PRO A 461 -18.07 -43.02 -22.05
C PRO A 461 -18.74 -42.65 -23.39
N ALA A 462 -19.43 -43.58 -24.05
CA ALA A 462 -20.05 -43.36 -25.36
C ALA A 462 -21.08 -42.22 -25.35
N PRO A 463 -21.19 -41.40 -26.41
CA PRO A 463 -22.15 -40.29 -26.50
C PRO A 463 -23.57 -40.65 -26.08
N ILE A 464 -24.25 -39.71 -25.43
CA ILE A 464 -25.66 -39.81 -25.06
C ILE A 464 -26.40 -38.57 -25.55
N THR A 465 -27.58 -38.77 -26.12
CA THR A 465 -28.50 -37.68 -26.47
C THR A 465 -29.70 -37.72 -25.55
N LEU A 466 -29.99 -36.60 -24.88
CA LEU A 466 -31.16 -36.44 -24.03
C LEU A 466 -32.21 -35.61 -24.77
N ASN A 467 -33.45 -36.07 -24.76
CA ASN A 467 -34.59 -35.35 -25.33
C ASN A 467 -35.22 -34.49 -24.23
N LEU A 468 -34.82 -33.21 -24.17
CA LEU A 468 -35.36 -32.25 -23.21
C LEU A 468 -36.55 -31.51 -23.83
N LEU A 469 -37.37 -30.86 -23.01
CA LEU A 469 -38.42 -29.94 -23.46
C LEU A 469 -37.84 -28.79 -24.30
N SER A 470 -36.60 -28.37 -23.99
CA SER A 470 -35.87 -27.35 -24.74
C SER A 470 -35.22 -27.87 -26.05
N GLY A 471 -35.35 -29.16 -26.33
CA GLY A 471 -34.80 -29.82 -27.51
C GLY A 471 -33.75 -30.89 -27.18
N LYS A 472 -33.18 -31.48 -28.23
CA LYS A 472 -32.16 -32.53 -28.11
C LYS A 472 -30.84 -31.94 -27.62
N TRP A 473 -30.29 -32.49 -26.54
CA TRP A 473 -29.01 -32.09 -25.99
C TRP A 473 -28.02 -33.25 -25.98
N THR A 474 -26.82 -33.03 -26.52
CA THR A 474 -25.73 -34.03 -26.57
C THR A 474 -24.46 -33.40 -25.98
N PRO A 475 -24.07 -33.77 -24.74
CA PRO A 475 -22.82 -33.32 -24.14
C PRO A 475 -21.62 -33.89 -24.93
N ARG A 476 -20.47 -33.20 -24.84
CA ARG A 476 -19.21 -33.61 -25.47
C ARG A 476 -18.12 -33.77 -24.43
N GLU A 477 -17.18 -34.67 -24.71
CA GLU A 477 -15.96 -34.78 -23.93
C GLU A 477 -14.89 -33.79 -24.35
N SER A 478 -13.97 -33.52 -23.42
CA SER A 478 -12.80 -32.66 -23.67
C SER A 478 -11.72 -33.35 -24.51
N HIS A 479 -11.71 -34.68 -24.52
CA HIS A 479 -10.80 -35.53 -25.28
C HIS A 479 -11.50 -36.85 -25.64
N LYS A 480 -10.96 -37.58 -26.60
CA LYS A 480 -11.48 -38.88 -27.02
C LYS A 480 -11.13 -39.93 -25.96
N VAL A 481 -12.11 -40.79 -25.63
CA VAL A 481 -11.93 -42.01 -24.84
C VAL A 481 -12.17 -43.17 -25.78
N GLU A 482 -11.20 -44.09 -25.89
CA GLU A 482 -11.24 -45.17 -26.88
C GLU A 482 -11.88 -46.45 -26.32
N GLU A 483 -11.81 -46.61 -25.01
CA GLU A 483 -12.34 -47.75 -24.29
C GLU A 483 -13.87 -47.71 -24.23
N GLU A 484 -14.50 -48.88 -24.45
CA GLU A 484 -15.97 -49.01 -24.44
C GLU A 484 -16.58 -48.79 -23.04
N LYS A 485 -15.82 -49.16 -22.01
CA LYS A 485 -16.14 -48.98 -20.59
C LYS A 485 -14.89 -48.56 -19.83
N ILE A 486 -15.08 -47.72 -18.83
CA ILE A 486 -14.05 -47.24 -17.92
C ILE A 486 -14.57 -47.30 -16.48
N SER A 487 -13.68 -47.37 -15.49
CA SER A 487 -14.12 -47.26 -14.10
C SER A 487 -14.65 -45.86 -13.79
N PHE A 488 -15.62 -45.77 -12.89
CA PHE A 488 -16.15 -44.50 -12.40
C PHE A 488 -15.05 -43.65 -11.73
N GLU A 489 -14.09 -44.29 -11.07
CA GLU A 489 -12.87 -43.67 -10.53
C GLU A 489 -12.07 -42.94 -11.62
N ARG A 490 -11.84 -43.58 -12.78
CA ARG A 490 -11.12 -42.96 -13.90
C ARG A 490 -11.91 -41.78 -14.46
N ALA A 491 -13.23 -41.93 -14.60
CA ALA A 491 -14.10 -40.87 -15.09
C ALA A 491 -14.03 -39.62 -14.20
N LEU A 492 -13.91 -39.78 -12.88
CA LEU A 492 -13.70 -38.67 -11.94
C LEU A 492 -12.34 -38.01 -12.11
N ARG A 493 -11.26 -38.81 -12.15
CA ARG A 493 -9.88 -38.33 -12.29
C ARG A 493 -9.66 -37.51 -13.56
N GLU A 494 -10.17 -38.02 -14.67
CA GLU A 494 -10.09 -37.36 -15.98
C GLU A 494 -11.18 -36.30 -16.17
N SER A 495 -12.09 -36.18 -15.19
CA SER A 495 -13.16 -35.20 -15.15
C SER A 495 -14.07 -35.27 -16.38
N LEU A 496 -14.45 -36.48 -16.80
CA LEU A 496 -15.30 -36.76 -17.96
C LEU A 496 -16.75 -36.31 -17.73
N ASN A 497 -17.42 -35.87 -18.80
CA ASN A 497 -18.75 -35.27 -18.79
C ASN A 497 -19.88 -36.31 -18.94
N ILE A 498 -19.72 -37.28 -19.80
CA ILE A 498 -20.75 -38.25 -20.18
C ILE A 498 -20.99 -39.28 -19.07
N PRO A 499 -19.96 -39.90 -18.46
CA PRO A 499 -20.17 -40.92 -17.43
C PRO A 499 -21.05 -40.43 -16.27
N ILE A 500 -20.80 -39.22 -15.75
CA ILE A 500 -21.59 -38.69 -14.63
C ILE A 500 -23.06 -38.46 -15.00
N ILE A 501 -23.35 -38.10 -16.26
CA ILE A 501 -24.73 -37.92 -16.74
C ILE A 501 -25.43 -39.27 -16.81
N LYS A 502 -24.75 -40.31 -17.31
CA LYS A 502 -25.29 -41.67 -17.36
C LYS A 502 -25.56 -42.23 -15.97
N ALA A 503 -24.61 -42.09 -15.04
CA ALA A 503 -24.78 -42.51 -13.65
C ALA A 503 -26.00 -41.86 -12.99
N VAL A 504 -26.16 -40.53 -13.14
CA VAL A 504 -27.32 -39.82 -12.59
C VAL A 504 -28.63 -40.24 -13.25
N LYS A 505 -28.62 -40.51 -14.57
CA LYS A 505 -29.79 -41.02 -15.29
C LYS A 505 -30.20 -42.41 -14.79
N GLU A 506 -29.24 -43.29 -14.51
CA GLU A 506 -29.46 -44.65 -14.03
C GLU A 506 -30.01 -44.68 -12.60
N ILE A 507 -29.45 -43.87 -11.69
CA ILE A 507 -29.99 -43.69 -10.33
C ILE A 507 -31.40 -43.07 -10.37
N GLY A 508 -31.61 -42.14 -11.29
CA GLY A 508 -32.79 -41.32 -11.42
C GLY A 508 -32.54 -39.88 -10.97
N TYR A 509 -32.85 -38.93 -11.86
CA TYR A 509 -32.61 -37.50 -11.64
C TYR A 509 -33.22 -36.96 -10.35
N ASN A 510 -34.43 -37.40 -9.97
CA ASN A 510 -35.14 -36.90 -8.78
C ASN A 510 -34.41 -37.22 -7.47
N LYS A 511 -33.75 -38.37 -7.38
CA LYS A 511 -32.98 -38.77 -6.18
C LYS A 511 -31.76 -37.88 -6.00
N VAL A 512 -30.97 -37.75 -7.07
CA VAL A 512 -29.76 -36.90 -7.07
C VAL A 512 -30.13 -35.42 -6.91
N GLU A 513 -31.24 -34.97 -7.51
CA GLU A 513 -31.76 -33.62 -7.36
C GLU A 513 -32.03 -33.27 -5.90
N ALA A 514 -32.72 -34.15 -5.16
CA ALA A 514 -33.08 -33.91 -3.76
C ALA A 514 -31.83 -33.64 -2.90
N ASP A 515 -30.76 -34.39 -3.11
CA ASP A 515 -29.51 -34.20 -2.36
C ASP A 515 -28.69 -33.01 -2.86
N LEU A 516 -28.61 -32.82 -4.18
CA LEU A 516 -27.86 -31.70 -4.76
C LEU A 516 -28.51 -30.35 -4.42
N LYS A 517 -29.85 -30.29 -4.31
CA LYS A 517 -30.60 -29.08 -3.92
C LYS A 517 -30.29 -28.64 -2.48
N LYS A 518 -29.99 -29.58 -1.57
CA LYS A 518 -29.55 -29.28 -0.19
C LYS A 518 -28.19 -28.56 -0.18
N ILE A 519 -27.30 -28.91 -1.11
CA ILE A 519 -25.95 -28.32 -1.23
C ILE A 519 -26.00 -27.03 -2.03
N ILE A 520 -26.81 -26.98 -3.09
CA ILE A 520 -26.90 -25.87 -4.03
C ILE A 520 -28.37 -25.43 -4.14
N PRO A 521 -28.83 -24.52 -3.27
CA PRO A 521 -30.22 -24.05 -3.28
C PRO A 521 -30.65 -23.39 -4.60
N SER A 522 -29.71 -22.85 -5.38
CA SER A 522 -29.97 -22.23 -6.69
C SER A 522 -30.14 -23.22 -7.85
N LEU A 523 -30.08 -24.54 -7.59
CA LEU A 523 -30.25 -25.57 -8.60
C LEU A 523 -31.62 -25.45 -9.29
N LYS A 524 -31.65 -25.40 -10.62
CA LYS A 524 -32.89 -25.44 -11.41
C LYS A 524 -33.44 -26.85 -11.45
N ILE A 525 -34.76 -26.97 -11.33
CA ILE A 525 -35.50 -28.24 -11.28
C ILE A 525 -36.65 -28.21 -12.31
N PRO A 526 -37.07 -29.35 -12.87
CA PRO A 526 -36.51 -30.69 -12.64
C PRO A 526 -35.14 -30.86 -13.32
N LEU A 527 -34.21 -31.56 -12.67
CA LEU A 527 -32.83 -31.75 -13.09
C LEU A 527 -32.75 -32.54 -14.40
N SER A 528 -33.74 -33.38 -14.68
CA SER A 528 -33.91 -34.07 -15.97
C SER A 528 -34.02 -33.11 -17.15
N GLU A 529 -34.54 -31.90 -16.94
CA GLU A 529 -34.68 -30.84 -17.96
C GLU A 529 -33.49 -29.86 -17.99
N TYR A 530 -32.66 -29.89 -16.95
CA TYR A 530 -31.46 -29.06 -16.84
C TYR A 530 -30.18 -29.88 -16.56
N PRO A 531 -29.89 -30.97 -17.30
CA PRO A 531 -28.77 -31.88 -17.02
C PRO A 531 -27.39 -31.24 -17.22
N SER A 532 -27.31 -30.12 -17.94
CA SER A 532 -26.06 -29.33 -18.07
C SER A 532 -25.54 -28.82 -16.73
N GLN A 533 -26.40 -28.71 -15.70
CA GLN A 533 -26.01 -28.37 -14.34
C GLN A 533 -25.08 -29.42 -13.72
N LEU A 534 -25.19 -30.69 -14.11
CA LEU A 534 -24.28 -31.77 -13.69
C LEU A 534 -22.83 -31.55 -14.17
N LEU A 535 -22.67 -30.75 -15.22
CA LEU A 535 -21.37 -30.34 -15.76
C LEU A 535 -20.91 -28.97 -15.22
N GLY A 536 -21.70 -28.38 -14.33
CA GLY A 536 -21.42 -27.10 -13.68
C GLY A 536 -21.94 -25.89 -14.44
N ALA A 537 -23.04 -26.02 -15.18
CA ALA A 537 -23.85 -24.88 -15.65
C ALA A 537 -24.65 -24.24 -14.50
N ILE A 538 -23.98 -23.99 -13.37
CA ILE A 538 -24.50 -23.32 -12.17
C ILE A 538 -23.51 -22.23 -11.79
N GLU A 539 -24.02 -21.12 -11.29
CA GLU A 539 -23.21 -19.99 -10.84
C GLU A 539 -23.17 -19.91 -9.32
N LEU A 540 -21.97 -19.83 -8.74
CA LEU A 540 -21.74 -19.56 -7.33
C LEU A 540 -20.72 -18.43 -7.19
N SER A 541 -20.74 -17.74 -6.05
CA SER A 541 -19.64 -16.86 -5.68
C SER A 541 -18.43 -17.68 -5.21
N VAL A 542 -17.24 -17.06 -5.19
CA VAL A 542 -16.00 -17.74 -4.75
C VAL A 542 -16.13 -18.16 -3.29
N ALA A 543 -16.71 -17.31 -2.44
CA ALA A 543 -17.01 -17.67 -1.06
C ALA A 543 -18.07 -18.78 -0.96
N GLY A 544 -19.12 -18.74 -1.80
CA GLY A 544 -20.13 -19.80 -1.83
C GLY A 544 -19.52 -21.17 -2.17
N LEU A 545 -18.65 -21.24 -3.18
CA LEU A 545 -17.95 -22.47 -3.53
C LEU A 545 -16.98 -22.92 -2.42
N PHE A 546 -16.30 -21.99 -1.74
CA PHE A 546 -15.45 -22.28 -0.58
C PHE A 546 -16.24 -22.94 0.56
N GLN A 547 -17.42 -22.43 0.89
CA GLN A 547 -18.26 -23.03 1.95
C GLN A 547 -18.73 -24.43 1.57
N VAL A 548 -19.21 -24.62 0.33
CA VAL A 548 -19.61 -25.94 -0.19
C VAL A 548 -18.47 -26.95 -0.09
N TYR A 549 -17.26 -26.56 -0.47
CA TYR A 549 -16.09 -27.44 -0.39
C TYR A 549 -15.58 -27.65 1.03
N GLY A 550 -15.70 -26.66 1.92
CA GLY A 550 -15.37 -26.83 3.34
C GLY A 550 -16.23 -27.90 4.00
N ASP A 551 -17.54 -27.89 3.74
CA ASP A 551 -18.47 -28.91 4.23
C ASP A 551 -18.22 -30.29 3.59
N PHE A 552 -17.94 -30.31 2.29
CA PHE A 552 -17.60 -31.53 1.56
C PHE A 552 -16.34 -32.20 2.13
N LEU A 553 -15.23 -31.44 2.25
CA LEU A 553 -13.97 -31.97 2.75
C LEU A 553 -14.07 -32.39 4.22
N SER A 554 -14.81 -31.65 5.05
CA SER A 554 -15.05 -32.05 6.44
C SER A 554 -15.68 -33.45 6.53
N LYS A 555 -16.63 -33.78 5.64
CA LYS A 555 -17.25 -35.10 5.57
C LYS A 555 -16.31 -36.17 5.03
N GLU A 556 -15.58 -35.89 3.95
CA GLU A 556 -14.59 -36.81 3.37
C GLU A 556 -13.53 -37.21 4.39
N CYS A 557 -13.02 -36.25 5.15
CA CYS A 557 -11.99 -36.49 6.16
C CYS A 557 -12.48 -37.22 7.41
N SER A 558 -13.80 -37.23 7.69
CA SER A 558 -14.37 -37.85 8.88
C SER A 558 -14.77 -39.32 8.68
N GLY A 559 -14.38 -39.95 7.56
CA GLY A 559 -14.60 -41.38 7.32
C GLY A 559 -15.10 -41.76 5.93
N LYS A 560 -15.41 -40.79 5.06
CA LYS A 560 -15.82 -41.02 3.66
C LYS A 560 -14.68 -40.76 2.67
N GLY A 561 -13.42 -41.02 2.98
CA GLY A 561 -12.26 -40.44 2.25
C GLY A 561 -12.03 -40.85 0.79
N ASP A 562 -12.98 -41.52 0.12
CA ASP A 562 -12.79 -42.11 -1.21
C ASP A 562 -12.56 -41.07 -2.31
N ILE A 563 -13.41 -40.05 -2.40
CA ILE A 563 -13.29 -39.03 -3.46
C ILE A 563 -12.01 -38.21 -3.25
N LEU A 564 -11.71 -37.90 -2.00
CA LEU A 564 -10.48 -37.24 -1.62
C LEU A 564 -9.25 -38.08 -2.01
N ARG A 565 -9.25 -39.39 -1.74
CA ARG A 565 -8.19 -40.32 -2.16
C ARG A 565 -8.04 -40.35 -3.68
N VAL A 566 -9.15 -40.45 -4.42
CA VAL A 566 -9.13 -40.51 -5.89
C VAL A 566 -8.51 -39.27 -6.53
N LEU A 567 -8.77 -38.09 -5.95
CA LEU A 567 -8.33 -36.79 -6.46
C LEU A 567 -7.04 -36.26 -5.81
N SER A 568 -6.41 -37.04 -4.93
CA SER A 568 -5.19 -36.65 -4.21
C SER A 568 -3.90 -36.77 -5.04
N ASN A 569 -3.88 -37.65 -6.05
CA ASN A 569 -2.68 -37.90 -6.85
C ASN A 569 -2.66 -37.00 -8.10
N PRO A 570 -1.80 -35.96 -8.13
CA PRO A 570 -1.79 -34.99 -9.23
C PRO A 570 -1.38 -35.59 -10.59
N ASN A 571 -0.66 -36.72 -10.61
CA ASN A 571 -0.24 -37.39 -11.85
C ASN A 571 -1.38 -38.14 -12.53
N ARG A 572 -2.49 -38.36 -11.82
CA ARG A 572 -3.65 -39.09 -12.34
C ARG A 572 -4.82 -38.17 -12.68
N THR A 573 -4.79 -36.90 -12.31
CA THR A 573 -5.89 -35.96 -12.51
C THR A 573 -5.68 -35.03 -13.70
N THR A 574 -6.60 -34.09 -13.92
CA THR A 574 -6.58 -33.10 -15.01
C THR A 574 -5.35 -32.18 -15.01
N ILE A 575 -4.60 -32.12 -13.90
CA ILE A 575 -3.38 -31.32 -13.78
C ILE A 575 -2.10 -32.10 -14.10
N LYS A 576 -2.18 -33.38 -14.48
CA LYS A 576 -1.00 -34.25 -14.70
C LYS A 576 0.07 -33.69 -15.65
N ARG A 577 -0.34 -32.87 -16.63
CA ARG A 577 0.57 -32.22 -17.59
C ARG A 577 1.10 -30.86 -17.13
N ALA A 578 0.53 -30.30 -16.07
CA ALA A 578 0.83 -28.96 -15.56
C ALA A 578 1.55 -28.98 -14.21
N VAL A 579 1.43 -30.07 -13.45
CA VAL A 579 2.02 -30.21 -12.12
C VAL A 579 3.56 -30.20 -12.20
N ASN A 580 4.19 -29.43 -11.31
CA ASN A 580 5.64 -29.36 -11.17
C ASN A 580 6.20 -30.70 -10.67
N LYS A 581 7.41 -31.06 -11.09
CA LYS A 581 8.10 -32.30 -10.71
C LYS A 581 8.17 -32.54 -9.20
N GLN A 582 8.42 -31.52 -8.38
CA GLN A 582 8.49 -31.70 -6.93
C GLN A 582 7.09 -31.95 -6.34
N LEU A 583 6.10 -31.17 -6.78
CA LEU A 583 4.73 -31.29 -6.33
C LEU A 583 4.07 -32.60 -6.82
N SER A 584 4.52 -33.14 -7.95
CA SER A 584 4.04 -34.40 -8.52
C SER A 584 4.27 -35.62 -7.62
N LYS A 585 5.18 -35.49 -6.64
CA LYS A 585 5.51 -36.54 -5.67
C LYS A 585 4.69 -36.44 -4.38
N GLN A 586 3.86 -35.40 -4.24
CA GLN A 586 3.07 -35.13 -3.05
C GLN A 586 1.60 -35.44 -3.33
N GLU A 587 0.87 -35.81 -2.28
CA GLU A 587 -0.57 -35.97 -2.33
C GLU A 587 -1.25 -34.69 -1.81
N PHE A 588 -2.21 -34.20 -2.57
CA PHE A 588 -3.08 -33.09 -2.17
C PHE A 588 -4.37 -33.16 -2.98
N PHE A 589 -5.49 -32.80 -2.38
CA PHE A 589 -6.75 -32.76 -3.10
C PHE A 589 -6.73 -31.66 -4.15
N GLY A 590 -7.18 -31.94 -5.37
CA GLY A 590 -7.28 -30.94 -6.43
C GLY A 590 -8.41 -31.21 -7.43
N LYS A 591 -9.22 -30.19 -7.71
CA LYS A 591 -10.24 -30.21 -8.77
C LYS A 591 -10.21 -28.95 -9.63
N THR A 592 -10.04 -29.14 -10.94
CA THR A 592 -10.19 -28.07 -11.94
C THR A 592 -11.65 -27.87 -12.33
N GLY A 593 -12.02 -26.61 -12.59
CA GLY A 593 -13.23 -26.23 -13.31
C GLY A 593 -12.90 -25.31 -14.48
N THR A 594 -13.59 -25.48 -15.60
CA THR A 594 -13.40 -24.65 -16.80
C THR A 594 -14.71 -24.57 -17.56
N THR A 595 -15.11 -23.37 -17.95
CA THR A 595 -16.28 -23.16 -18.81
C THR A 595 -15.91 -23.30 -20.28
N ASN A 596 -16.89 -23.61 -21.14
CA ASN A 596 -16.64 -23.93 -22.56
C ASN A 596 -15.85 -22.86 -23.33
N ASN A 597 -16.02 -21.59 -22.94
CA ASN A 597 -15.35 -20.45 -23.57
C ASN A 597 -14.07 -20.00 -22.84
N GLY A 598 -13.67 -20.68 -21.76
CA GLY A 598 -12.49 -20.33 -20.95
C GLY A 598 -12.65 -19.02 -20.16
N TYR A 599 -13.89 -18.55 -19.97
CA TYR A 599 -14.16 -17.29 -19.26
C TYR A 599 -14.05 -17.42 -17.76
N ASP A 600 -14.33 -18.61 -17.22
CA ASP A 600 -14.27 -18.92 -15.81
C ASP A 600 -13.42 -20.18 -15.63
N ASN A 601 -12.30 -20.00 -14.93
CA ASN A 601 -11.33 -21.06 -14.70
C ASN A 601 -11.10 -21.18 -13.21
N TRP A 602 -11.31 -22.39 -12.69
CA TRP A 602 -11.29 -22.66 -11.27
C TRP A 602 -10.24 -23.69 -10.94
N PHE A 603 -9.66 -23.54 -9.75
CA PHE A 603 -8.98 -24.61 -9.07
C PHE A 603 -9.43 -24.61 -7.61
N VAL A 604 -9.95 -25.75 -7.18
CA VAL A 604 -10.21 -26.02 -5.76
C VAL A 604 -9.15 -27.00 -5.29
N GLY A 605 -8.34 -26.61 -4.33
CA GLY A 605 -7.24 -27.44 -3.81
C GLY A 605 -7.23 -27.46 -2.29
N HIS A 606 -6.80 -28.56 -1.68
CA HIS A 606 -6.56 -28.66 -0.25
C HIS A 606 -5.18 -29.27 -0.01
N ASP A 607 -4.29 -28.51 0.62
CA ASP A 607 -2.89 -28.89 0.84
C ASP A 607 -2.68 -29.75 2.11
N GLY A 608 -3.76 -30.22 2.70
CA GLY A 608 -3.78 -30.90 4.00
C GLY A 608 -4.12 -29.96 5.15
N HIS A 609 -3.89 -28.65 5.02
CA HIS A 609 -4.13 -27.66 6.07
C HIS A 609 -5.21 -26.64 5.69
N ASP A 610 -5.06 -26.03 4.51
CA ASP A 610 -5.91 -24.96 4.02
C ASP A 610 -6.65 -25.42 2.75
N LEU A 611 -7.95 -25.12 2.69
CA LEU A 611 -8.72 -25.15 1.45
C LEU A 611 -8.41 -23.88 0.65
N PHE A 612 -8.17 -24.01 -0.64
CA PHE A 612 -8.01 -22.92 -1.59
C PHE A 612 -9.08 -23.02 -2.66
N VAL A 613 -9.87 -21.96 -2.83
CA VAL A 613 -10.76 -21.79 -3.98
C VAL A 613 -10.27 -20.59 -4.77
N ILE A 614 -9.70 -20.85 -5.95
CA ILE A 614 -9.11 -19.85 -6.83
C ILE A 614 -9.89 -19.79 -8.14
N TRP A 615 -10.43 -18.62 -8.44
CA TRP A 615 -11.04 -18.30 -9.72
C TRP A 615 -10.13 -17.34 -10.51
N THR A 616 -9.92 -17.65 -11.78
CA THR A 616 -9.29 -16.78 -12.76
C THR A 616 -10.21 -16.65 -13.94
N GLY A 617 -10.66 -15.43 -14.25
CA GLY A 617 -11.64 -15.26 -15.31
C GLY A 617 -11.74 -13.85 -15.87
N TYR A 618 -12.51 -13.76 -16.95
CA TYR A 618 -12.78 -12.51 -17.65
C TYR A 618 -13.89 -11.73 -16.95
N GLU A 619 -13.58 -10.49 -16.59
CA GLU A 619 -14.56 -9.53 -16.08
C GLU A 619 -14.92 -8.51 -17.15
N GLY A 620 -16.21 -8.42 -17.46
CA GLY A 620 -16.74 -7.48 -18.44
C GLY A 620 -17.82 -8.11 -19.31
N VAL A 621 -18.22 -7.40 -20.37
CA VAL A 621 -19.22 -7.88 -21.33
C VAL A 621 -18.65 -9.07 -22.10
N ARG A 622 -19.35 -10.21 -22.06
CA ARG A 622 -18.97 -11.47 -22.71
C ARG A 622 -19.63 -11.66 -24.08
N LYS A 623 -20.65 -10.86 -24.41
CA LYS A 623 -21.36 -10.93 -25.70
C LYS A 623 -20.39 -10.62 -26.84
N GLY A 624 -20.28 -11.53 -27.81
CA GLY A 624 -19.35 -11.41 -28.94
C GLY A 624 -17.88 -11.63 -28.59
N LEU A 625 -17.55 -11.97 -27.33
CA LEU A 625 -16.19 -12.31 -26.94
C LEU A 625 -15.78 -13.64 -27.59
N LYS A 626 -14.55 -13.72 -28.08
CA LYS A 626 -13.98 -14.97 -28.60
C LYS A 626 -13.63 -15.89 -27.44
N LYS A 627 -13.71 -17.20 -27.67
CA LYS A 627 -13.22 -18.22 -26.74
C LYS A 627 -11.76 -17.93 -26.34
N LEU A 628 -11.49 -18.00 -25.04
CA LEU A 628 -10.15 -17.84 -24.48
C LEU A 628 -9.49 -19.21 -24.32
N PRO A 629 -8.20 -19.39 -24.70
CA PRO A 629 -7.45 -20.63 -24.51
C PRO A 629 -6.98 -20.79 -23.06
N LEU A 630 -7.91 -20.59 -22.12
CA LEU A 630 -7.68 -20.64 -20.69
C LEU A 630 -8.40 -21.85 -20.10
N TYR A 631 -7.71 -22.49 -19.17
CA TYR A 631 -8.18 -23.68 -18.46
C TYR A 631 -7.77 -23.55 -16.99
N GLY A 632 -8.50 -24.20 -16.10
CA GLY A 632 -8.17 -24.22 -14.67
C GLY A 632 -6.73 -24.68 -14.40
N SER A 633 -6.22 -25.63 -15.19
CA SER A 633 -4.86 -26.17 -15.10
C SER A 633 -3.75 -25.19 -15.53
N ASN A 634 -4.03 -24.24 -16.43
CA ASN A 634 -3.04 -23.26 -16.92
C ASN A 634 -3.26 -21.83 -16.40
N THR A 635 -4.17 -21.69 -15.42
CA THR A 635 -4.49 -20.43 -14.73
C THR A 635 -4.51 -20.63 -13.21
N SER A 636 -5.68 -20.89 -12.62
CA SER A 636 -5.89 -20.97 -11.16
C SER A 636 -5.02 -22.02 -10.48
N PHE A 637 -4.76 -23.16 -11.12
CA PHE A 637 -3.84 -24.17 -10.60
C PHE A 637 -2.39 -23.67 -10.55
N GLN A 638 -1.93 -22.86 -11.52
CA GLN A 638 -0.56 -22.33 -11.50
C GLN A 638 -0.34 -21.41 -10.28
N ILE A 639 -1.37 -20.66 -9.89
CA ILE A 639 -1.34 -19.85 -8.68
C ILE A 639 -1.26 -20.74 -7.43
N PHE A 640 -2.15 -21.73 -7.31
CA PHE A 640 -2.14 -22.68 -6.20
C PHE A 640 -0.76 -23.34 -6.06
N GLN A 641 -0.24 -23.89 -7.17
CA GLN A 641 1.06 -24.55 -7.22
C GLN A 641 2.21 -23.65 -6.75
N ASP A 642 2.29 -22.40 -7.20
CA ASP A 642 3.38 -21.51 -6.75
C ASP A 642 3.29 -21.18 -5.26
N VAL A 643 2.06 -21.02 -4.74
CA VAL A 643 1.82 -20.73 -3.33
C VAL A 643 2.25 -21.91 -2.46
N ILE A 644 1.75 -23.12 -2.74
CA ILE A 644 2.06 -24.27 -1.89
C ILE A 644 3.53 -24.68 -1.96
N LEU A 645 4.16 -24.56 -3.13
CA LEU A 645 5.59 -24.86 -3.28
C LEU A 645 6.46 -23.86 -2.52
N HIS A 646 6.14 -22.56 -2.57
CA HIS A 646 7.04 -21.50 -2.11
C HIS A 646 6.52 -20.72 -0.90
N SER A 647 5.60 -21.29 -0.11
CA SER A 647 5.07 -20.64 1.10
C SER A 647 5.91 -20.89 2.35
N GLY A 648 6.98 -21.69 2.25
CA GLY A 648 7.79 -22.07 3.41
C GLY A 648 7.10 -23.05 4.36
N LYS A 649 5.92 -23.56 3.99
CA LYS A 649 5.19 -24.59 4.73
C LYS A 649 5.17 -25.89 3.94
N ARG A 650 5.11 -27.00 4.65
CA ARG A 650 4.94 -28.31 4.02
C ARG A 650 3.47 -28.53 3.66
N ILE A 651 3.29 -29.42 2.70
CA ILE A 651 2.00 -30.05 2.46
C ILE A 651 1.77 -31.02 3.63
N GLY A 652 0.52 -31.08 4.09
CA GLY A 652 0.13 -31.93 5.20
C GLY A 652 0.50 -33.38 4.93
N SER A 653 0.97 -34.08 5.97
CA SER A 653 1.34 -35.50 5.88
C SER A 653 0.16 -36.41 5.52
N ARG A 654 -1.05 -35.90 5.72
CA ARG A 654 -2.31 -36.51 5.30
C ARG A 654 -3.10 -35.47 4.52
N ASN A 655 -3.91 -35.94 3.58
CA ASN A 655 -4.84 -35.09 2.83
C ASN A 655 -5.86 -34.33 3.72
N CYS A 656 -5.98 -34.73 4.99
CA CYS A 656 -6.82 -34.12 6.03
C CYS A 656 -6.02 -33.94 7.33
N GLN A 657 -5.47 -32.74 7.56
CA GLN A 657 -4.95 -32.29 8.86
C GLN A 657 -5.69 -30.99 9.22
N PHE A 658 -6.91 -31.14 9.75
CA PHE A 658 -7.71 -30.00 10.22
C PHE A 658 -7.18 -29.43 11.54
#